data_AF-I1GWP3-F1
#
_entry.id   AF-I1GWP3-F1
#
_cell.length_a   1.000
_cell.length_b   1.000
_cell.length_c   1.000
_cell.angle_alpha   90.00
_cell.angle_beta   90.00
_cell.angle_gamma   90.00
#
_symmetry.space_group_name_H-M   'P 1'
#
loop_
_entity.id
_entity.type
_entity.pdbx_description
1 polymer ?
#
loop_
_entity_poly.entity_id
_entity_poly.type
_entity_poly.pdbx_seq_one_letter_code
_entity_poly.pdbx_strand_id
1 'polypeptide(L)'
;MGWGTILSRRLKVFSLALFVYLDYKAVQKRVQWVSTVKKNAIWAKTHERNARRVLSLMIELEGLWVKMGQYLSTRADVLPEPYINVLKQLQDSLPPRPLEEVRGTIEKELGKPMGELFASFDIDPLATASIAQVHRATLENGREVVVKIQHDGIKEIILEDLKNAKSLIEWIAWAEPQYDFNPMIDEWCKEAPKELDFNHEAENTRTVSKNLSQKTEIGSGSVSSAVDVLIPEVIQSTDRILILQYMDGIRLHDNDSLEAYGVDKKKLVEEITRAYAHQIYIDGFFNGDPHPGNFLVSKEPPHKPILLDFGLTKRISESMKQALAKMFLSCAEGDQVALLSAFAEMGLKLRVDMPQQSMEIASIFFRQSTTAIEAKENIKALNEQRERNAKALQEKMKLSKKEVKHFNPVDAFPGDAIIFMRVLNLLRGLSASLNVRIVYLDIMRPFAESTLLGNVMRGPSTNTQWIYDSYPNSEVESKLRNLLLEMGSDKILGIQVCAYKDGKVIIDTAAGSLGKYDPRPVQPDSLFPVFSVTKGITAGMVHWLVDKGKLKYDETVADIWPKFGTNRKELIKVHHLLNHTSGLHNALGDVVKTDPLLVCDWEETLQKIAKCTPETEPGSSQIYHYLSFGWLCGGLVEHASGKKFQEILEEAIVHPLQIEGELYIGIPPGVESRLAALTVDVEELQKLSGFRPGPDVPPELVSSIAQMASGVPALFNTLNVRRAIIPAANGHCSARALARYYAALAAGGAIPPPHSGNSKPPLGSHLHTPMFPTAEPKKKKKGSTKKGGSSPEKGEYAQLRTSDADSEVLTAAVTGSASTMFANSDILDAFMGIGDYSGMIYPNGKFGLGFRRYGRSGSAPMGFGHSGMGGSTGFCDPEHGFAIAVTVNRMSLGSSTRRVVRFVCEELGVPVPDEFSVSGEKGPDMVLNLAPPAPESNPM
;
A
#
# COMPACT_ATOMS: atom_id res chain seq x y z
N MET A 1 -27.11 37.78 -28.27
CA MET A 1 -25.82 38.50 -28.10
C MET A 1 -25.05 38.50 -29.42
N GLY A 2 -24.27 39.55 -29.71
CA GLY A 2 -23.52 39.68 -30.98
C GLY A 2 -22.10 39.09 -30.93
N TRP A 3 -21.54 38.76 -32.09
CA TRP A 3 -20.17 38.24 -32.24
C TRP A 3 -19.06 39.10 -31.60
N GLY A 4 -19.31 40.42 -31.46
CA GLY A 4 -18.37 41.37 -30.84
C GLY A 4 -18.07 41.08 -29.37
N THR A 5 -19.03 40.57 -28.60
CA THR A 5 -18.82 40.25 -27.17
C THR A 5 -17.92 39.03 -27.00
N ILE A 6 -18.10 37.99 -27.82
CA ILE A 6 -17.29 36.76 -27.77
C ILE A 6 -15.82 37.04 -28.12
N LEU A 7 -15.58 37.84 -29.19
CA LEU A 7 -14.24 38.22 -29.60
C LEU A 7 -13.52 39.05 -28.52
N SER A 8 -14.24 39.97 -27.87
CA SER A 8 -13.71 40.79 -26.77
C SER A 8 -13.25 39.93 -25.59
N ARG A 9 -14.06 38.95 -25.17
CA ARG A 9 -13.72 38.01 -24.09
C ARG A 9 -12.44 37.24 -24.42
N ARG A 10 -12.35 36.68 -25.63
CA ARG A 10 -11.16 35.95 -26.08
C ARG A 10 -9.92 36.82 -26.02
N LEU A 11 -9.98 38.04 -26.56
CA LEU A 11 -8.85 38.97 -26.51
C LEU A 11 -8.41 39.27 -25.07
N LYS A 12 -9.34 39.49 -24.13
CA LYS A 12 -8.99 39.73 -22.72
C LYS A 12 -8.28 38.53 -22.07
N VAL A 13 -8.79 37.32 -22.28
CA VAL A 13 -8.22 36.07 -21.75
C VAL A 13 -6.78 35.88 -22.23
N PHE A 14 -6.57 35.88 -23.55
CA PHE A 14 -5.25 35.66 -24.13
C PHE A 14 -4.26 36.80 -23.81
N SER A 15 -4.73 38.05 -23.76
CA SER A 15 -3.88 39.19 -23.38
C SER A 15 -3.39 39.08 -21.93
N LEU A 16 -4.29 38.73 -21.00
CA LEU A 16 -3.90 38.54 -19.60
C LEU A 16 -2.97 37.33 -19.46
N ALA A 17 -3.27 36.22 -20.13
CA ALA A 17 -2.43 35.02 -20.10
C ALA A 17 -1.00 35.31 -20.57
N LEU A 18 -0.85 36.02 -21.68
CA LEU A 18 0.47 36.44 -22.20
C LEU A 18 1.18 37.34 -21.19
N PHE A 19 0.49 38.31 -20.60
CA PHE A 19 1.07 39.22 -19.62
C PHE A 19 1.53 38.51 -18.35
N VAL A 20 0.72 37.58 -17.83
CA VAL A 20 1.07 36.73 -16.68
C VAL A 20 2.29 35.88 -17.04
N TYR A 21 2.30 35.23 -18.20
CA TYR A 21 3.43 34.42 -18.67
C TYR A 21 4.74 35.22 -18.75
N LEU A 22 4.71 36.41 -19.37
CA LEU A 22 5.87 37.29 -19.48
C LEU A 22 6.37 37.76 -18.11
N ASP A 23 5.47 38.06 -17.18
CA ASP A 23 5.81 38.45 -15.81
C ASP A 23 6.53 37.32 -15.06
N TYR A 24 6.03 36.07 -15.19
CA TYR A 24 6.69 34.88 -14.65
C TYR A 24 8.07 34.66 -15.27
N LYS A 25 8.23 34.83 -16.58
CA LYS A 25 9.53 34.70 -17.27
C LYS A 25 10.53 35.78 -16.85
N ALA A 26 10.08 37.02 -16.67
CA ALA A 26 10.92 38.11 -16.17
C ALA A 26 11.42 37.81 -14.75
N VAL A 27 10.53 37.35 -13.87
CA VAL A 27 10.88 36.96 -12.50
C VAL A 27 11.82 35.76 -12.49
N GLN A 28 11.59 34.74 -13.33
CA GLN A 28 12.44 33.56 -13.45
C GLN A 28 13.89 33.92 -13.80
N LYS A 29 14.12 34.92 -14.66
CA LYS A 29 15.46 35.47 -14.94
C LYS A 29 16.02 36.26 -13.77
N ARG A 30 15.20 37.12 -13.14
CA ARG A 30 15.61 38.00 -12.03
C ARG A 30 16.07 37.22 -10.80
N VAL A 31 15.40 36.13 -10.45
CA VAL A 31 15.70 35.33 -9.24
C VAL A 31 16.93 34.44 -9.35
N GLN A 32 17.59 34.37 -10.51
CA GLN A 32 18.85 33.63 -10.68
C GLN A 32 20.02 34.31 -9.95
N TRP A 33 19.90 35.61 -9.64
CA TRP A 33 20.97 36.46 -9.11
C TRP A 33 20.71 36.91 -7.66
N VAL A 34 19.79 36.24 -6.95
CA VAL A 34 19.26 36.68 -5.65
C VAL A 34 19.34 35.55 -4.62
N SER A 35 19.58 35.89 -3.34
CA SER A 35 19.61 34.93 -2.23
C SER A 35 18.28 34.18 -2.04
N THR A 36 18.33 32.96 -1.50
CA THR A 36 17.17 32.05 -1.37
C THR A 36 15.97 32.66 -0.63
N VAL A 37 16.21 33.41 0.46
CA VAL A 37 15.14 34.06 1.24
C VAL A 37 14.45 35.16 0.43
N LYS A 38 15.22 36.00 -0.27
CA LYS A 38 14.69 37.04 -1.14
C LYS A 38 13.98 36.47 -2.37
N LYS A 39 14.45 35.32 -2.87
CA LYS A 39 13.81 34.59 -3.98
C LYS A 39 12.40 34.12 -3.64
N ASN A 40 12.19 33.52 -2.46
CA ASN A 40 10.86 33.07 -2.04
C ASN A 40 9.89 34.24 -1.86
N ALA A 41 10.35 35.36 -1.30
CA ALA A 41 9.53 36.57 -1.17
C ALA A 41 9.14 37.18 -2.53
N ILE A 42 10.06 37.20 -3.50
CA ILE A 42 9.78 37.67 -4.86
C ILE A 42 8.73 36.78 -5.53
N TRP A 43 8.85 35.44 -5.41
CA TRP A 43 7.86 34.51 -5.95
C TRP A 43 6.48 34.71 -5.32
N ALA A 44 6.39 34.78 -3.99
CA ALA A 44 5.12 35.01 -3.29
C ALA A 44 4.42 36.29 -3.76
N LYS A 45 5.17 37.41 -3.88
CA LYS A 45 4.64 38.69 -4.35
C LYS A 45 4.17 38.65 -5.80
N THR A 46 4.91 37.95 -6.67
CA THR A 46 4.51 37.73 -8.06
C THR A 46 3.25 36.87 -8.15
N HIS A 47 3.16 35.81 -7.35
CA HIS A 47 1.97 34.96 -7.29
C HIS A 47 0.75 35.77 -6.86
N GLU A 48 0.85 36.54 -5.78
CA GLU A 48 -0.27 37.35 -5.29
C GLU A 48 -0.72 38.39 -6.33
N ARG A 49 0.23 39.10 -6.96
CA ARG A 49 -0.10 40.10 -7.98
C ARG A 49 -0.83 39.49 -9.17
N ASN A 50 -0.35 38.36 -9.68
CA ASN A 50 -0.98 37.71 -10.83
C ASN A 50 -2.30 37.02 -10.45
N ALA A 51 -2.41 36.50 -9.22
CA ALA A 51 -3.67 35.99 -8.69
C ALA A 51 -4.76 37.06 -8.66
N ARG A 52 -4.45 38.29 -8.22
CA ARG A 52 -5.39 39.41 -8.22
C ARG A 52 -5.84 39.80 -9.62
N ARG A 53 -4.93 39.79 -10.60
CA ARG A 53 -5.26 40.06 -12.02
C ARG A 53 -6.19 38.99 -12.58
N VAL A 54 -5.89 37.72 -12.30
CA VAL A 54 -6.73 36.58 -12.71
C VAL A 54 -8.10 36.65 -12.07
N LEU A 55 -8.18 36.90 -10.76
CA LEU A 55 -9.45 37.08 -10.04
C LEU A 55 -10.30 38.19 -10.66
N SER A 56 -9.70 39.36 -10.89
CA SER A 56 -10.41 40.50 -11.47
C SER A 56 -11.03 40.15 -12.83
N LEU A 57 -10.29 39.43 -13.68
CA LEU A 57 -10.80 39.02 -14.99
C LEU A 57 -11.85 37.91 -14.85
N MET A 58 -11.69 36.96 -13.91
CA MET A 58 -12.68 35.91 -13.67
C MET A 58 -14.03 36.50 -13.24
N ILE A 59 -14.02 37.49 -12.34
CA ILE A 59 -15.23 38.21 -11.91
C ILE A 59 -15.85 38.96 -13.08
N GLU A 60 -15.06 39.68 -13.87
CA GLU A 60 -15.55 40.43 -15.04
C GLU A 60 -16.16 39.52 -16.12
N LEU A 61 -15.57 38.34 -16.34
CA LEU A 61 -16.03 37.42 -17.36
C LEU A 61 -17.24 36.60 -16.89
N GLU A 62 -17.40 36.34 -15.59
CA GLU A 62 -18.46 35.48 -15.04
C GLU A 62 -18.45 34.06 -15.67
N GLY A 63 -19.49 33.26 -15.41
CA GLY A 63 -19.70 31.94 -16.03
C GLY A 63 -18.56 30.94 -15.78
N LEU A 64 -17.98 30.40 -16.87
CA LEU A 64 -16.96 29.36 -16.82
C LEU A 64 -15.75 29.75 -15.98
N TRP A 65 -15.28 31.00 -16.10
CA TRP A 65 -14.04 31.45 -15.47
C TRP A 65 -14.17 31.53 -13.94
N VAL A 66 -15.34 31.94 -13.44
CA VAL A 66 -15.65 31.88 -12.00
C VAL A 66 -15.66 30.43 -11.53
N LYS A 67 -16.30 29.53 -12.28
CA LYS A 67 -16.36 28.11 -11.95
C LYS A 67 -14.98 27.43 -11.93
N MET A 68 -14.14 27.73 -12.91
CA MET A 68 -12.75 27.29 -12.93
C MET A 68 -11.97 27.88 -11.75
N GLY A 69 -12.19 29.14 -11.39
CA GLY A 69 -11.58 29.77 -10.22
C GLY A 69 -12.00 29.13 -8.89
N GLN A 70 -13.29 28.80 -8.74
CA GLN A 70 -13.82 28.05 -7.60
C GLN A 70 -13.17 26.67 -7.49
N TYR A 71 -13.07 25.94 -8.60
CA TYR A 71 -12.39 24.65 -8.64
C TYR A 71 -10.90 24.79 -8.28
N LEU A 72 -10.19 25.73 -8.89
CA LEU A 72 -8.77 25.95 -8.68
C LEU A 72 -8.43 26.44 -7.26
N SER A 73 -9.33 27.16 -6.60
CA SER A 73 -9.12 27.61 -5.21
C SER A 73 -9.11 26.45 -4.21
N THR A 74 -9.68 25.29 -4.55
CA THR A 74 -9.61 24.09 -3.71
C THR A 74 -8.38 23.21 -3.98
N ARG A 75 -7.57 23.53 -5.00
CA ARG A 75 -6.47 22.68 -5.48
C ARG A 75 -5.10 23.15 -4.97
N ALA A 76 -4.82 22.89 -3.70
CA ALA A 76 -3.52 23.18 -3.07
C ALA A 76 -2.33 22.41 -3.65
N ASP A 77 -2.60 21.35 -4.40
CA ASP A 77 -1.64 20.56 -5.16
C ASP A 77 -1.30 21.17 -6.53
N VAL A 78 -2.14 22.05 -7.07
CA VAL A 78 -1.98 22.65 -8.41
C VAL A 78 -1.53 24.11 -8.34
N LEU A 79 -2.12 24.91 -7.45
CA LEU A 79 -1.83 26.34 -7.34
C LEU A 79 -1.04 26.69 -6.08
N PRO A 80 -0.15 27.71 -6.15
CA PRO A 80 0.57 28.20 -4.98
C PRO A 80 -0.39 28.91 -4.00
N GLU A 81 -0.07 28.89 -2.71
CA GLU A 81 -0.91 29.43 -1.62
C GLU A 81 -1.45 30.86 -1.87
N PRO A 82 -0.68 31.82 -2.45
CA PRO A 82 -1.22 33.15 -2.75
C PRO A 82 -2.37 33.15 -3.77
N TYR A 83 -2.37 32.23 -4.74
CA TYR A 83 -3.50 32.10 -5.68
C TYR A 83 -4.74 31.58 -4.98
N ILE A 84 -4.59 30.54 -4.16
CA ILE A 84 -5.70 29.94 -3.40
C ILE A 84 -6.37 30.99 -2.53
N ASN A 85 -5.58 31.73 -1.74
CA ASN A 85 -6.11 32.74 -0.82
C ASN A 85 -6.88 33.85 -1.54
N VAL A 86 -6.43 34.25 -2.74
CA VAL A 86 -7.12 35.27 -3.53
C VAL A 86 -8.37 34.69 -4.19
N LEU A 87 -8.30 33.50 -4.80
CA LEU A 87 -9.41 32.88 -5.52
C LEU A 87 -10.52 32.34 -4.61
N LYS A 88 -10.27 32.14 -3.31
CA LYS A 88 -11.30 31.78 -2.32
C LYS A 88 -12.48 32.74 -2.31
N GLN A 89 -12.28 34.02 -2.65
CA GLN A 89 -13.34 35.02 -2.77
C GLN A 89 -14.40 34.65 -3.84
N LEU A 90 -14.08 33.77 -4.79
CA LEU A 90 -15.05 33.29 -5.78
C LEU A 90 -16.02 32.25 -5.21
N GLN A 91 -15.81 31.76 -3.98
CA GLN A 91 -16.71 30.81 -3.33
C GLN A 91 -17.91 31.47 -2.65
N ASP A 92 -17.88 32.81 -2.47
CA ASP A 92 -19.00 33.56 -1.92
C ASP A 92 -20.13 33.73 -2.95
N SER A 93 -21.36 34.00 -2.47
CA SER A 93 -22.52 34.23 -3.34
C SER A 93 -22.26 35.38 -4.31
N LEU A 94 -22.53 35.15 -5.59
CA LEU A 94 -22.45 36.20 -6.61
C LEU A 94 -23.63 37.17 -6.48
N PRO A 95 -23.49 38.42 -6.94
CA PRO A 95 -24.61 39.34 -6.99
C PRO A 95 -25.73 38.78 -7.89
N PRO A 96 -27.00 38.90 -7.48
CA PRO A 96 -28.13 38.34 -8.22
C PRO A 96 -28.40 39.12 -9.51
N ARG A 97 -28.97 38.43 -10.51
CA ARG A 97 -29.47 39.08 -11.72
C ARG A 97 -30.79 39.82 -11.44
N PRO A 98 -31.11 40.85 -12.23
CA PRO A 98 -32.37 41.57 -12.10
C PRO A 98 -33.59 40.65 -12.25
N LEU A 99 -34.64 40.92 -11.48
CA LEU A 99 -35.88 40.12 -11.49
C LEU A 99 -36.51 40.00 -12.89
N GLU A 100 -36.38 41.02 -13.73
CA GLU A 100 -36.91 40.99 -15.11
C GLU A 100 -36.28 39.88 -15.96
N GLU A 101 -34.99 39.59 -15.77
CA GLU A 101 -34.30 38.49 -16.46
C GLU A 101 -34.79 37.13 -15.96
N VAL A 102 -34.96 37.00 -14.63
CA VAL A 102 -35.48 35.80 -13.98
C VAL A 102 -36.89 35.50 -14.48
N ARG A 103 -37.77 36.50 -14.43
CA ARG A 103 -39.14 36.42 -14.89
C ARG A 103 -39.21 36.06 -16.37
N GLY A 104 -38.43 36.74 -17.21
CA GLY A 104 -38.38 36.46 -18.65
C GLY A 104 -37.97 35.02 -18.94
N THR A 105 -37.01 34.47 -18.18
CA THR A 105 -36.58 33.07 -18.31
C THR A 105 -37.67 32.10 -17.87
N ILE A 106 -38.32 32.36 -16.72
CA ILE A 106 -39.45 31.56 -16.21
C ILE A 106 -40.59 31.48 -17.21
N GLU A 107 -41.07 32.63 -17.67
CA GLU A 107 -42.22 32.71 -18.57
C GLU A 107 -41.94 32.08 -19.94
N LYS A 108 -40.71 32.22 -20.43
CA LYS A 108 -40.28 31.63 -21.71
C LYS A 108 -40.21 30.10 -21.67
N GLU A 109 -39.65 29.54 -20.60
CA GLU A 109 -39.39 28.10 -20.48
C GLU A 109 -40.65 27.33 -20.03
N LEU A 110 -41.45 27.92 -19.13
CA LEU A 110 -42.66 27.28 -18.59
C LEU A 110 -43.94 27.66 -19.36
N GLY A 111 -43.86 28.63 -20.28
CA GLY A 111 -44.93 29.01 -21.19
C GLY A 111 -46.14 29.69 -20.54
N LYS A 112 -46.02 30.12 -19.29
CA LYS A 112 -47.08 30.78 -18.51
C LYS A 112 -46.54 31.96 -17.72
N PRO A 113 -47.37 32.99 -17.43
CA PRO A 113 -47.01 34.07 -16.53
C PRO A 113 -46.63 33.54 -15.14
N MET A 114 -45.64 34.16 -14.52
CA MET A 114 -45.14 33.78 -13.19
C MET A 114 -46.23 33.77 -12.12
N GLY A 115 -47.19 34.71 -12.18
CA GLY A 115 -48.32 34.79 -11.26
C GLY A 115 -49.41 33.72 -11.45
N GLU A 116 -49.34 32.90 -12.51
CA GLU A 116 -50.18 31.70 -12.68
C GLU A 116 -49.45 30.41 -12.26
N LEU A 117 -48.12 30.48 -12.12
CA LEU A 117 -47.27 29.34 -11.79
C LEU A 117 -47.05 29.20 -10.28
N PHE A 118 -46.98 30.33 -9.57
CA PHE A 118 -46.65 30.39 -8.14
C PHE A 118 -47.65 31.25 -7.38
N ALA A 119 -48.19 30.70 -6.29
CA ALA A 119 -49.01 31.43 -5.32
C ALA A 119 -48.20 32.50 -4.58
N SER A 120 -46.91 32.26 -4.36
CA SER A 120 -45.96 33.25 -3.88
C SER A 120 -44.55 32.96 -4.41
N PHE A 121 -43.75 33.99 -4.61
CA PHE A 121 -42.37 33.87 -5.05
C PHE A 121 -41.52 34.93 -4.37
N ASP A 122 -40.42 34.51 -3.75
CA ASP A 122 -39.51 35.38 -3.04
C ASP A 122 -38.59 36.09 -4.02
N ILE A 123 -38.65 37.43 -4.04
CA ILE A 123 -37.89 38.25 -4.98
C ILE A 123 -36.39 38.15 -4.69
N ASP A 124 -36.03 38.04 -3.41
CA ASP A 124 -34.66 37.84 -2.98
C ASP A 124 -34.26 36.36 -3.15
N PRO A 125 -33.19 36.05 -3.90
CA PRO A 125 -32.76 34.67 -4.08
C PRO A 125 -32.17 34.09 -2.78
N LEU A 126 -32.44 32.81 -2.53
CA LEU A 126 -31.82 32.03 -1.45
C LEU A 126 -30.31 31.84 -1.68
N ALA A 127 -29.92 31.71 -2.95
CA ALA A 127 -28.55 31.53 -3.38
C ALA A 127 -28.35 31.98 -4.83
N THR A 128 -27.16 32.49 -5.13
CA THR A 128 -26.74 32.84 -6.49
C THR A 128 -25.44 32.12 -6.81
N ALA A 129 -25.42 31.39 -7.91
CA ALA A 129 -24.28 30.63 -8.41
C ALA A 129 -23.79 31.17 -9.77
N SER A 130 -22.71 30.57 -10.28
CA SER A 130 -22.03 30.99 -11.51
C SER A 130 -22.88 30.86 -12.78
N ILE A 131 -23.84 29.92 -12.81
CA ILE A 131 -24.69 29.65 -13.98
C ILE A 131 -26.17 29.95 -13.74
N ALA A 132 -26.59 30.09 -12.49
CA ALA A 132 -27.99 30.16 -12.11
C ALA A 132 -28.20 30.83 -10.75
N GLN A 133 -29.44 31.21 -10.45
CA GLN A 133 -29.86 31.64 -9.11
C GLN A 133 -31.09 30.85 -8.64
N VAL A 134 -31.25 30.74 -7.32
CA VAL A 134 -32.25 29.89 -6.67
C VAL A 134 -33.18 30.75 -5.84
N HIS A 135 -34.48 30.65 -6.10
CA HIS A 135 -35.53 31.36 -5.37
C HIS A 135 -36.44 30.41 -4.62
N ARG A 136 -37.00 30.86 -3.49
CA ARG A 136 -38.09 30.17 -2.80
C ARG A 136 -39.41 30.55 -3.47
N ALA A 137 -40.30 29.58 -3.64
CA ALA A 137 -41.65 29.83 -4.12
C ALA A 137 -42.64 28.87 -3.49
N THR A 138 -43.93 29.20 -3.60
CA THR A 138 -45.04 28.31 -3.24
C THR A 138 -45.85 28.06 -4.49
N LEU A 139 -46.07 26.79 -4.84
CA LEU A 139 -46.96 26.41 -5.94
C LEU A 139 -48.43 26.65 -5.55
N GLU A 140 -49.32 26.73 -6.53
CA GLU A 140 -50.78 26.91 -6.32
C GLU A 140 -51.41 25.84 -5.42
N ASN A 141 -50.82 24.63 -5.35
CA ASN A 141 -51.27 23.56 -4.47
C ASN A 141 -50.75 23.68 -3.01
N GLY A 142 -50.09 24.79 -2.67
CA GLY A 142 -49.52 25.05 -1.34
C GLY A 142 -48.16 24.40 -1.08
N ARG A 143 -47.58 23.67 -2.04
CA ARG A 143 -46.27 23.02 -1.88
C ARG A 143 -45.14 24.05 -1.97
N GLU A 144 -44.27 24.07 -0.98
CA GLU A 144 -43.07 24.90 -0.98
C GLU A 144 -41.97 24.29 -1.85
N VAL A 145 -41.38 25.13 -2.71
CA VAL A 145 -40.40 24.72 -3.71
C VAL A 145 -39.22 25.68 -3.77
N VAL A 146 -38.11 25.18 -4.29
CA VAL A 146 -37.03 26.02 -4.80
C VAL A 146 -37.05 26.00 -6.33
N VAL A 147 -36.90 27.17 -6.92
CA VAL A 147 -36.83 27.36 -8.37
C VAL A 147 -35.41 27.80 -8.71
N LYS A 148 -34.64 26.93 -9.36
CA LYS A 148 -33.30 27.21 -9.87
C LYS A 148 -33.43 27.66 -11.32
N ILE A 149 -33.01 28.89 -11.61
CA ILE A 149 -33.16 29.55 -12.92
C ILE A 149 -31.77 29.87 -13.48
N GLN A 150 -31.46 29.35 -14.67
CA GLN A 150 -30.22 29.63 -15.38
C GLN A 150 -30.19 31.09 -15.86
N HIS A 151 -29.03 31.75 -15.75
CA HIS A 151 -28.82 33.12 -16.26
C HIS A 151 -29.00 33.17 -17.79
N ASP A 152 -29.61 34.22 -18.33
CA ASP A 152 -29.91 34.27 -19.77
C ASP A 152 -28.62 34.35 -20.61
N GLY A 153 -28.57 33.55 -21.67
CA GLY A 153 -27.43 33.47 -22.60
C GLY A 153 -26.12 32.91 -22.03
N ILE A 154 -26.12 32.38 -20.80
CA ILE A 154 -24.90 31.87 -20.15
C ILE A 154 -24.36 30.61 -20.84
N LYS A 155 -25.25 29.80 -21.44
CA LYS A 155 -24.90 28.55 -22.11
C LYS A 155 -23.95 28.80 -23.28
N GLU A 156 -24.28 29.74 -24.15
CA GLU A 156 -23.47 30.11 -25.31
C GLU A 156 -22.12 30.70 -24.89
N ILE A 157 -22.11 31.51 -23.83
CA ILE A 157 -20.87 32.09 -23.27
C ILE A 157 -19.94 30.98 -22.78
N ILE A 158 -20.44 30.03 -21.99
CA ILE A 158 -19.63 28.97 -21.40
C ILE A 158 -19.04 28.05 -22.48
N LEU A 159 -19.81 27.70 -23.51
CA LEU A 159 -19.32 26.87 -24.60
C LEU A 159 -18.19 27.53 -25.40
N GLU A 160 -18.25 28.85 -25.63
CA GLU A 160 -17.16 29.58 -26.28
C GLU A 160 -15.96 29.76 -25.36
N ASP A 161 -16.17 30.00 -24.07
CA ASP A 161 -15.07 30.11 -23.12
C ASP A 161 -14.36 28.77 -22.88
N LEU A 162 -15.06 27.64 -23.00
CA LEU A 162 -14.43 26.31 -22.96
C LEU A 162 -13.44 26.14 -24.11
N LYS A 163 -13.78 26.61 -25.31
CA LYS A 163 -12.85 26.64 -26.46
C LYS A 163 -11.64 27.52 -26.16
N ASN A 164 -11.86 28.70 -25.56
CA ASN A 164 -10.79 29.62 -25.17
C ASN A 164 -9.85 28.99 -24.13
N ALA A 165 -10.41 28.33 -23.10
CA ALA A 165 -9.65 27.64 -22.07
C ALA A 165 -8.83 26.48 -22.63
N LYS A 166 -9.41 25.68 -23.54
CA LYS A 166 -8.70 24.60 -24.25
C LYS A 166 -7.53 25.14 -25.08
N SER A 167 -7.78 26.13 -25.93
CA SER A 167 -6.73 26.75 -26.74
C SER A 167 -5.62 27.40 -25.88
N LEU A 168 -5.97 27.94 -24.72
CA LEU A 168 -4.97 28.48 -23.78
C LEU A 168 -4.09 27.37 -23.20
N ILE A 169 -4.67 26.25 -22.81
CA ILE A 169 -3.95 25.11 -22.24
C ILE A 169 -3.07 24.43 -23.30
N GLU A 170 -3.55 24.26 -24.53
CA GLU A 170 -2.76 23.77 -25.66
C GLU A 170 -1.55 24.69 -25.93
N TRP A 171 -1.74 26.01 -25.88
CA TRP A 171 -0.65 26.97 -26.02
C TRP A 171 0.38 26.88 -24.88
N ILE A 172 -0.07 26.71 -23.63
CA ILE A 172 0.82 26.52 -22.47
C ILE A 172 1.59 25.21 -22.60
N ALA A 173 0.93 24.11 -22.99
CA ALA A 173 1.58 22.81 -23.17
C ALA A 173 2.64 22.87 -24.30
N TRP A 174 2.38 23.64 -25.36
CA TRP A 174 3.38 23.89 -26.41
C TRP A 174 4.55 24.75 -25.92
N ALA A 175 4.29 25.83 -25.17
CA ALA A 175 5.32 26.75 -24.69
C ALA A 175 6.14 26.18 -23.51
N GLU A 176 5.51 25.39 -22.64
CA GLU A 176 6.06 24.78 -21.44
C GLU A 176 5.58 23.31 -21.32
N PRO A 177 6.17 22.37 -22.07
CA PRO A 177 5.73 20.97 -22.12
C PRO A 177 5.65 20.26 -20.76
N GLN A 178 6.34 20.77 -19.74
CA GLN A 178 6.26 20.25 -18.37
C GLN A 178 4.92 20.53 -17.67
N TYR A 179 4.06 21.40 -18.23
CA TYR A 179 2.76 21.78 -17.68
C TYR A 179 1.62 21.36 -18.63
N ASP A 180 1.61 20.07 -18.98
CA ASP A 180 0.54 19.52 -19.82
C ASP A 180 -0.74 19.27 -18.99
N PHE A 181 -1.68 20.21 -19.09
CA PHE A 181 -2.99 20.11 -18.45
C PHE A 181 -4.10 19.63 -19.42
N ASN A 182 -3.74 19.12 -20.60
CA ASN A 182 -4.72 18.67 -21.59
C ASN A 182 -5.71 17.61 -21.04
N PRO A 183 -5.27 16.58 -20.29
CA PRO A 183 -6.20 15.60 -19.72
C PRO A 183 -7.26 16.22 -18.81
N MET A 184 -6.90 17.29 -18.08
CA MET A 184 -7.83 17.97 -17.17
C MET A 184 -8.85 18.80 -17.95
N ILE A 185 -8.43 19.56 -18.97
CA ILE A 185 -9.36 20.39 -19.74
C ILE A 185 -10.27 19.55 -20.65
N ASP A 186 -9.79 18.41 -21.16
CA ASP A 186 -10.62 17.49 -21.94
C ASP A 186 -11.79 16.94 -21.10
N GLU A 187 -11.54 16.64 -19.83
CA GLU A 187 -12.60 16.24 -18.90
C GLU A 187 -13.58 17.40 -18.64
N TRP A 188 -13.10 18.63 -18.48
CA TRP A 188 -13.97 19.82 -18.35
C TRP A 188 -14.82 20.07 -19.60
N CYS A 189 -14.24 19.91 -20.80
CA CYS A 189 -14.99 20.02 -22.06
C CYS A 189 -16.08 18.95 -22.19
N LYS A 190 -15.93 17.80 -21.52
CA LYS A 190 -16.91 16.73 -21.49
C LYS A 190 -18.02 16.96 -20.45
N GLU A 191 -17.67 17.46 -19.28
CA GLU A 191 -18.61 17.55 -18.14
C GLU A 191 -19.33 18.90 -18.05
N ALA A 192 -18.65 20.03 -18.30
CA ALA A 192 -19.26 21.36 -18.17
C ALA A 192 -20.52 21.58 -19.04
N PRO A 193 -20.63 21.05 -20.28
CA PRO A 193 -21.86 21.16 -21.07
C PRO A 193 -23.08 20.48 -20.44
N LYS A 194 -22.90 19.42 -19.66
CA LYS A 194 -23.99 18.68 -19.01
C LYS A 194 -24.65 19.51 -17.91
N GLU A 195 -23.86 20.34 -17.24
CA GLU A 195 -24.35 21.24 -16.19
C GLU A 195 -25.16 22.44 -16.74
N LEU A 196 -25.17 22.63 -18.07
CA LEU A 196 -25.94 23.68 -18.73
C LEU A 196 -27.35 23.24 -19.12
N ASP A 197 -27.72 21.99 -18.82
CA ASP A 197 -29.03 21.42 -19.07
C ASP A 197 -29.55 20.76 -17.78
N PHE A 198 -30.51 21.43 -17.14
CA PHE A 198 -31.04 21.00 -15.86
C PHE A 198 -31.87 19.71 -15.92
N ASN A 199 -32.20 19.18 -17.10
CA ASN A 199 -32.78 17.85 -17.20
C ASN A 199 -31.78 16.76 -16.78
N HIS A 200 -30.48 16.97 -17.03
CA HIS A 200 -29.45 16.03 -16.56
C HIS A 200 -29.35 16.05 -15.04
N GLU A 201 -29.32 17.24 -14.43
CA GLU A 201 -29.29 17.37 -12.96
C GLU A 201 -30.55 16.75 -12.31
N ALA A 202 -31.73 17.00 -12.87
CA ALA A 202 -32.98 16.39 -12.45
C ALA A 202 -32.92 14.86 -12.45
N GLU A 203 -32.44 14.25 -13.54
CA GLU A 203 -32.37 12.80 -13.66
C GLU A 203 -31.29 12.18 -12.76
N ASN A 204 -30.17 12.86 -12.58
CA ASN A 204 -29.15 12.46 -11.61
C ASN A 204 -29.72 12.46 -10.19
N THR A 205 -30.45 13.51 -9.79
CA THR A 205 -31.10 13.61 -8.48
C THR A 205 -32.09 12.47 -8.25
N ARG A 206 -32.94 12.16 -9.24
CA ARG A 206 -33.87 11.00 -9.15
C ARG A 206 -33.14 9.68 -9.01
N THR A 207 -32.07 9.48 -9.79
CA THR A 207 -31.27 8.26 -9.76
C THR A 207 -30.60 8.07 -8.41
N VAL A 208 -29.93 9.09 -7.88
CA VAL A 208 -29.26 9.01 -6.57
C VAL A 208 -30.28 8.85 -5.44
N SER A 209 -31.41 9.58 -5.48
CA SER A 209 -32.50 9.42 -4.51
C SER A 209 -33.03 7.98 -4.46
N LYS A 210 -33.24 7.36 -5.63
CA LYS A 210 -33.64 5.96 -5.73
C LYS A 210 -32.58 5.00 -5.19
N ASN A 211 -31.31 5.21 -5.53
CA ASN A 211 -30.23 4.32 -5.11
C ASN A 211 -30.01 4.35 -3.59
N LEU A 212 -29.99 5.55 -2.99
CA LEU A 212 -29.73 5.70 -1.55
C LEU A 212 -30.94 5.33 -0.67
N SER A 213 -32.15 5.30 -1.23
CA SER A 213 -33.36 4.84 -0.53
C SER A 213 -33.55 3.32 -0.54
N GLN A 214 -32.84 2.59 -1.41
CA GLN A 214 -32.91 1.14 -1.45
C GLN A 214 -32.08 0.50 -0.33
N LYS A 215 -32.71 -0.37 0.45
CA LYS A 215 -32.00 -1.24 1.40
C LYS A 215 -31.47 -2.45 0.64
N THR A 216 -30.17 -2.50 0.42
CA THR A 216 -29.52 -3.69 -0.13
C THR A 216 -29.03 -4.55 1.04
N GLU A 217 -29.65 -5.71 1.26
CA GLU A 217 -29.08 -6.73 2.14
C GLU A 217 -27.88 -7.35 1.42
N ILE A 218 -26.68 -7.03 1.87
CA ILE A 218 -25.45 -7.64 1.39
C ILE A 218 -25.24 -8.93 2.22
N GLY A 219 -25.07 -10.07 1.53
CA GLY A 219 -25.09 -11.42 2.09
C GLY A 219 -24.22 -11.68 3.34
N SER A 220 -24.67 -12.65 4.13
CA SER A 220 -24.13 -13.20 5.39
C SER A 220 -23.08 -12.36 6.12
N GLY A 221 -23.54 -11.46 6.98
CA GLY A 221 -22.76 -10.95 8.12
C GLY A 221 -22.33 -9.48 8.05
N SER A 222 -23.22 -8.60 8.50
CA SER A 222 -22.89 -7.38 9.27
C SER A 222 -22.60 -6.03 8.58
N VAL A 223 -22.83 -5.83 7.27
CA VAL A 223 -22.74 -4.45 6.71
C VAL A 223 -24.02 -4.07 5.98
N SER A 224 -24.87 -3.29 6.66
CA SER A 224 -25.95 -2.56 6.01
C SER A 224 -25.35 -1.46 5.15
N SER A 225 -25.58 -1.51 3.83
CA SER A 225 -25.25 -0.41 2.92
C SER A 225 -26.20 0.78 3.08
N ALA A 226 -27.25 0.66 3.91
CA ALA A 226 -28.19 1.75 4.12
C ALA A 226 -27.47 3.00 4.65
N VAL A 227 -27.87 4.14 4.08
CA VAL A 227 -27.42 5.47 4.47
C VAL A 227 -28.62 6.31 4.87
N ASP A 228 -28.43 7.21 5.82
CA ASP A 228 -29.49 8.03 6.41
C ASP A 228 -29.36 9.49 5.95
N VAL A 229 -29.69 9.73 4.68
CA VAL A 229 -29.64 11.06 4.03
C VAL A 229 -30.98 11.44 3.41
N LEU A 230 -31.20 12.74 3.22
CA LEU A 230 -32.37 13.29 2.55
C LEU A 230 -31.99 13.92 1.22
N ILE A 231 -32.84 13.78 0.20
CA ILE A 231 -32.67 14.37 -1.13
C ILE A 231 -34.01 15.02 -1.52
N PRO A 232 -34.02 16.28 -1.99
CA PRO A 232 -35.27 16.95 -2.38
C PRO A 232 -35.92 16.26 -3.58
N GLU A 233 -37.25 16.17 -3.58
CA GLU A 233 -38.01 15.65 -4.71
C GLU A 233 -37.90 16.58 -5.93
N VAL A 234 -37.68 16.00 -7.11
CA VAL A 234 -37.72 16.74 -8.38
C VAL A 234 -39.16 16.88 -8.85
N ILE A 235 -39.67 18.11 -8.90
CA ILE A 235 -41.06 18.39 -9.25
C ILE A 235 -41.19 18.63 -10.76
N GLN A 236 -40.35 19.49 -11.32
CA GLN A 236 -40.35 19.82 -12.74
C GLN A 236 -38.96 20.24 -13.19
N SER A 237 -38.60 19.92 -14.44
CA SER A 237 -37.36 20.37 -15.07
C SER A 237 -37.58 20.76 -16.52
N THR A 238 -36.75 21.69 -16.98
CA THR A 238 -36.52 22.08 -18.37
C THR A 238 -35.00 22.21 -18.55
N ASP A 239 -34.54 22.63 -19.72
CA ASP A 239 -33.13 22.88 -19.98
C ASP A 239 -32.58 24.07 -19.17
N ARG A 240 -33.42 25.05 -18.78
CA ARG A 240 -32.98 26.25 -18.03
C ARG A 240 -33.59 26.41 -16.64
N ILE A 241 -34.60 25.62 -16.27
CA ILE A 241 -35.29 25.71 -14.98
C ILE A 241 -35.39 24.35 -14.31
N LEU A 242 -35.07 24.30 -13.01
CA LEU A 242 -35.25 23.13 -12.15
C LEU A 242 -36.07 23.52 -10.91
N ILE A 243 -37.20 22.85 -10.70
CA ILE A 243 -38.06 23.03 -9.53
C ILE A 243 -37.92 21.80 -8.64
N LEU A 244 -37.44 22.02 -7.41
CA LEU A 244 -37.24 20.99 -6.39
C LEU A 244 -38.09 21.29 -5.17
N GLN A 245 -38.38 20.27 -4.36
CA GLN A 245 -38.92 20.44 -3.02
C GLN A 245 -38.05 21.39 -2.19
N TYR A 246 -38.67 22.35 -1.51
CA TYR A 246 -37.97 23.17 -0.51
C TYR A 246 -37.67 22.34 0.74
N MET A 247 -36.41 22.38 1.19
CA MET A 247 -35.94 21.67 2.38
C MET A 247 -35.48 22.71 3.40
N ASP A 248 -36.18 22.82 4.52
CA ASP A 248 -35.78 23.71 5.62
C ASP A 248 -34.64 23.07 6.43
N GLY A 249 -33.42 23.58 6.26
CA GLY A 249 -32.22 23.01 6.85
C GLY A 249 -31.14 24.04 7.19
N ILE A 250 -30.22 23.63 8.05
CA ILE A 250 -29.10 24.44 8.54
C ILE A 250 -27.91 24.29 7.59
N ARG A 251 -27.27 25.39 7.21
CA ARG A 251 -26.06 25.36 6.36
C ARG A 251 -24.88 24.80 7.16
N LEU A 252 -24.00 24.02 6.53
CA LEU A 252 -22.83 23.43 7.21
C LEU A 252 -21.84 24.46 7.78
N HIS A 253 -21.79 25.68 7.24
CA HIS A 253 -20.91 26.74 7.76
C HIS A 253 -21.50 27.51 8.94
N ASP A 254 -22.78 27.32 9.24
CA ASP A 254 -23.48 27.96 10.35
C ASP A 254 -23.26 27.19 11.65
N ASN A 255 -22.04 27.29 12.19
CA ASN A 255 -21.64 26.59 13.40
C ASN A 255 -22.53 26.91 14.61
N ASP A 256 -22.99 28.16 14.73
CA ASP A 256 -23.82 28.62 15.83
C ASP A 256 -25.18 27.91 15.81
N SER A 257 -25.82 27.82 14.64
CA SER A 257 -27.07 27.07 14.48
C SER A 257 -26.86 25.56 14.68
N LEU A 258 -25.77 24.98 14.16
CA LEU A 258 -25.48 23.55 14.37
C LEU A 258 -25.34 23.22 15.86
N GLU A 259 -24.72 24.10 16.64
CA GLU A 259 -24.57 23.95 18.10
C GLU A 259 -25.89 24.17 18.83
N ALA A 260 -26.67 25.19 18.44
CA ALA A 260 -27.98 25.48 19.04
C ALA A 260 -28.98 24.32 18.87
N TYR A 261 -28.93 23.60 17.73
CA TYR A 261 -29.75 22.43 17.47
C TYR A 261 -29.13 21.12 18.01
N GLY A 262 -27.93 21.17 18.61
CA GLY A 262 -27.27 19.99 19.19
C GLY A 262 -26.83 18.96 18.15
N VAL A 263 -26.47 19.39 16.94
CA VAL A 263 -26.07 18.51 15.84
C VAL A 263 -24.73 17.85 16.15
N ASP A 264 -24.70 16.51 16.09
CA ASP A 264 -23.46 15.74 16.15
C ASP A 264 -22.69 15.88 14.82
N LYS A 265 -21.79 16.87 14.78
CA LYS A 265 -20.94 17.17 13.61
C LYS A 265 -20.14 15.94 13.15
N LYS A 266 -19.79 15.03 14.07
CA LYS A 266 -19.03 13.82 13.72
C LYS A 266 -19.89 12.84 12.96
N LYS A 267 -21.05 12.47 13.50
CA LYS A 267 -22.02 11.60 12.82
C LYS A 267 -22.48 12.15 11.48
N LEU A 268 -22.65 13.47 11.39
CA LEU A 268 -23.02 14.14 10.15
C LEU A 268 -21.99 13.90 9.03
N VAL A 269 -20.71 14.12 9.31
CA VAL A 269 -19.64 13.88 8.32
C VAL A 269 -19.47 12.38 8.03
N GLU A 270 -19.63 11.52 9.04
CA GLU A 270 -19.64 10.07 8.85
C GLU A 270 -20.73 9.66 7.86
N GLU A 271 -21.95 10.18 8.01
CA GLU A 271 -23.08 9.81 7.16
C GLU A 271 -22.96 10.37 5.73
N ILE A 272 -22.47 11.60 5.58
CA ILE A 272 -22.09 12.15 4.27
C ILE A 272 -21.04 11.24 3.61
N THR A 273 -20.02 10.81 4.35
CA THR A 273 -18.98 9.93 3.84
C THR A 273 -19.54 8.57 3.42
N ARG A 274 -20.45 7.99 4.20
CA ARG A 274 -21.16 6.74 3.86
C ARG A 274 -21.97 6.88 2.58
N ALA A 275 -22.71 7.99 2.41
CA ALA A 275 -23.50 8.25 1.21
C ALA A 275 -22.64 8.33 -0.06
N TYR A 276 -21.45 8.95 0.02
CA TYR A 276 -20.51 8.95 -1.10
C TYR A 276 -19.84 7.59 -1.32
N ALA A 277 -19.54 6.84 -0.25
CA ALA A 277 -19.02 5.48 -0.36
C ALA A 277 -20.02 4.55 -1.06
N HIS A 278 -21.31 4.66 -0.75
CA HIS A 278 -22.39 3.91 -1.42
C HIS A 278 -22.43 4.23 -2.91
N GLN A 279 -22.52 5.52 -3.24
CA GLN A 279 -22.54 5.98 -4.63
C GLN A 279 -21.33 5.48 -5.45
N ILE A 280 -20.13 5.49 -4.87
CA ILE A 280 -18.91 5.06 -5.56
C ILE A 280 -18.87 3.54 -5.70
N TYR A 281 -18.99 2.80 -4.60
CA TYR A 281 -18.65 1.37 -4.54
C TYR A 281 -19.86 0.45 -4.76
N ILE A 282 -21.06 0.88 -4.39
CA ILE A 282 -22.28 0.07 -4.61
C ILE A 282 -22.84 0.39 -5.98
N ASP A 283 -23.18 1.66 -6.21
CA ASP A 283 -23.93 2.09 -7.39
C ASP A 283 -23.06 2.25 -8.65
N GLY A 284 -21.75 2.53 -8.47
CA GLY A 284 -20.90 2.97 -9.57
C GLY A 284 -21.40 4.26 -10.22
N PHE A 285 -22.15 5.08 -9.47
CA PHE A 285 -22.80 6.29 -9.93
C PHE A 285 -22.73 7.34 -8.81
N PHE A 286 -21.80 8.29 -8.94
CA PHE A 286 -21.45 9.17 -7.83
C PHE A 286 -21.32 10.63 -8.21
N ASN A 287 -21.68 11.49 -7.26
CA ASN A 287 -21.49 12.92 -7.35
C ASN A 287 -19.99 13.27 -7.20
N GLY A 288 -19.47 14.10 -8.09
CA GLY A 288 -18.10 14.57 -8.14
C GLY A 288 -17.82 15.84 -7.33
N ASP A 289 -18.83 16.45 -6.70
CA ASP A 289 -18.69 17.75 -6.01
C ASP A 289 -19.31 17.81 -4.60
N PRO A 290 -18.70 17.16 -3.58
CA PRO A 290 -19.09 17.29 -2.17
C PRO A 290 -18.65 18.65 -1.57
N HIS A 291 -18.99 19.76 -2.20
CA HIS A 291 -18.73 21.09 -1.64
C HIS A 291 -19.67 21.35 -0.44
N PRO A 292 -19.22 21.97 0.67
CA PRO A 292 -20.07 22.22 1.84
C PRO A 292 -21.37 22.98 1.56
N GLY A 293 -21.38 23.84 0.53
CA GLY A 293 -22.58 24.57 0.06
C GLY A 293 -23.67 23.67 -0.55
N ASN A 294 -23.35 22.43 -0.90
CA ASN A 294 -24.28 21.47 -1.50
C ASN A 294 -24.98 20.59 -0.44
N PHE A 295 -24.79 20.92 0.84
CA PHE A 295 -25.37 20.20 1.97
C PHE A 295 -26.14 21.13 2.90
N LEU A 296 -27.27 20.64 3.41
CA LEU A 296 -27.93 21.17 4.59
C LEU A 296 -28.02 20.08 5.67
N VAL A 297 -28.41 20.49 6.87
CA VAL A 297 -28.74 19.58 7.98
C VAL A 297 -30.20 19.74 8.35
N SER A 298 -30.95 18.65 8.46
CA SER A 298 -32.35 18.72 8.89
C SER A 298 -32.44 19.27 10.32
N LYS A 299 -33.41 20.16 10.55
CA LYS A 299 -33.70 20.70 11.88
C LYS A 299 -34.36 19.67 12.81
N GLU A 300 -35.01 18.66 12.26
CA GLU A 300 -35.66 17.59 13.02
C GLU A 300 -34.67 16.46 13.37
N PRO A 301 -34.71 15.93 14.61
CA PRO A 301 -33.97 14.73 15.00
C PRO A 301 -34.53 13.45 14.32
N PRO A 302 -33.68 12.47 13.96
CA PRO A 302 -32.22 12.55 14.00
C PRO A 302 -31.72 13.49 12.89
N HIS A 303 -30.89 14.49 13.23
CA HIS A 303 -30.41 15.52 12.29
C HIS A 303 -29.64 14.89 11.11
N LYS A 304 -30.27 14.83 9.94
CA LYS A 304 -29.76 14.14 8.75
C LYS A 304 -29.07 15.10 7.78
N PRO A 305 -28.04 14.64 7.06
CA PRO A 305 -27.54 15.36 5.89
C PRO A 305 -28.61 15.44 4.80
N ILE A 306 -28.75 16.61 4.19
CA ILE A 306 -29.59 16.86 3.01
C ILE A 306 -28.66 17.16 1.84
N LEU A 307 -28.70 16.35 0.78
CA LEU A 307 -27.87 16.49 -0.42
C LEU A 307 -28.63 17.30 -1.48
N LEU A 308 -28.07 18.41 -1.95
CA LEU A 308 -28.80 19.36 -2.81
C LEU A 308 -28.42 19.35 -4.29
N ASP A 309 -27.17 19.10 -4.63
CA ASP A 309 -26.64 19.29 -5.99
C ASP A 309 -26.08 17.99 -6.57
N PHE A 310 -26.57 17.62 -7.76
CA PHE A 310 -26.14 16.44 -8.54
C PHE A 310 -25.77 16.79 -9.99
N GLY A 311 -25.41 18.05 -10.25
CA GLY A 311 -25.03 18.55 -11.57
C GLY A 311 -23.79 17.85 -12.13
N LEU A 312 -22.82 17.51 -11.27
CA LEU A 312 -21.61 16.79 -11.64
C LEU A 312 -21.66 15.32 -11.18
N THR A 313 -22.45 14.49 -11.85
CA THR A 313 -22.55 13.05 -11.51
C THR A 313 -21.90 12.18 -12.58
N LYS A 314 -21.18 11.14 -12.16
CA LYS A 314 -20.43 10.26 -13.05
C LYS A 314 -20.79 8.79 -12.85
N ARG A 315 -20.94 8.08 -13.97
CA ARG A 315 -21.06 6.62 -14.02
C ARG A 315 -19.70 6.01 -14.32
N ILE A 316 -19.32 5.00 -13.55
CA ILE A 316 -18.12 4.19 -13.76
C ILE A 316 -18.52 2.75 -14.11
N SER A 317 -17.66 2.07 -14.87
CA SER A 317 -17.85 0.65 -15.18
C SER A 317 -17.63 -0.21 -13.93
N GLU A 318 -18.16 -1.44 -13.95
CA GLU A 318 -17.92 -2.41 -12.88
C GLU A 318 -16.42 -2.69 -12.69
N SER A 319 -15.66 -2.78 -13.79
CA SER A 319 -14.20 -2.95 -13.74
C SER A 319 -13.50 -1.78 -13.04
N MET A 320 -13.91 -0.53 -13.31
CA MET A 320 -13.36 0.65 -12.66
C MET A 320 -13.75 0.70 -11.19
N LYS A 321 -14.99 0.31 -10.84
CA LYS A 321 -15.47 0.20 -9.45
C LYS A 321 -14.60 -0.76 -8.64
N GLN A 322 -14.31 -1.93 -9.21
CA GLN A 322 -13.43 -2.93 -8.59
C GLN A 322 -12.00 -2.44 -8.48
N ALA A 323 -11.46 -1.81 -9.53
CA ALA A 323 -10.10 -1.27 -9.50
C ALA A 323 -9.95 -0.14 -8.46
N LEU A 324 -10.96 0.73 -8.30
CA LEU A 324 -11.00 1.76 -7.25
C LEU A 324 -11.09 1.16 -5.85
N ALA A 325 -11.94 0.13 -5.66
CA ALA A 325 -12.05 -0.57 -4.38
C ALA A 325 -10.73 -1.28 -4.03
N LYS A 326 -10.12 -1.98 -4.99
CA LYS A 326 -8.82 -2.62 -4.85
C LYS A 326 -7.74 -1.60 -4.53
N MET A 327 -7.69 -0.48 -5.26
CA MET A 327 -6.76 0.62 -4.97
C MET A 327 -6.93 1.10 -3.54
N PHE A 328 -8.16 1.42 -3.12
CA PHE A 328 -8.46 1.95 -1.79
C PHE A 328 -8.05 0.99 -0.67
N LEU A 329 -8.36 -0.29 -0.81
CA LEU A 329 -8.08 -1.32 0.18
C LEU A 329 -6.63 -1.78 0.21
N SER A 330 -5.99 -1.92 -0.96
CA SER A 330 -4.55 -2.20 -1.09
C SER A 330 -3.73 -1.05 -0.52
N CYS A 331 -4.24 0.18 -0.69
CA CYS A 331 -3.79 1.28 0.10
C CYS A 331 -3.96 0.88 1.58
N ALA A 332 -5.19 0.78 2.11
CA ALA A 332 -5.42 0.66 3.56
C ALA A 332 -4.54 -0.38 4.29
N GLU A 333 -4.14 -1.45 3.60
CA GLU A 333 -3.30 -2.55 4.10
C GLU A 333 -1.80 -2.46 3.74
N GLY A 334 -1.33 -1.37 3.12
CA GLY A 334 0.07 -1.19 2.72
C GLY A 334 0.54 -2.13 1.60
N ASP A 335 -0.39 -2.79 0.90
CA ASP A 335 -0.12 -3.70 -0.21
C ASP A 335 0.21 -2.93 -1.48
N GLN A 336 1.50 -2.60 -1.63
CA GLN A 336 1.99 -1.85 -2.78
C GLN A 336 1.87 -2.64 -4.10
N VAL A 337 1.92 -3.97 -4.05
CA VAL A 337 1.82 -4.80 -5.26
C VAL A 337 0.38 -4.78 -5.78
N ALA A 338 -0.59 -5.00 -4.89
CA ALA A 338 -2.00 -4.91 -5.27
C ALA A 338 -2.39 -3.47 -5.64
N LEU A 339 -1.79 -2.46 -5.03
CA LEU A 339 -1.95 -1.06 -5.42
C LEU A 339 -1.44 -0.80 -6.84
N LEU A 340 -0.26 -1.30 -7.20
CA LEU A 340 0.28 -1.20 -8.56
C LEU A 340 -0.60 -1.95 -9.59
N SER A 341 -1.11 -3.12 -9.22
CA SER A 341 -2.08 -3.87 -10.04
C SER A 341 -3.35 -3.06 -10.26
N ALA A 342 -3.91 -2.46 -9.20
CA ALA A 342 -5.11 -1.62 -9.29
C ALA A 342 -4.88 -0.41 -10.20
N PHE A 343 -3.69 0.22 -10.10
CA PHE A 343 -3.29 1.30 -11.00
C PHE A 343 -3.24 0.85 -12.45
N ALA A 344 -2.62 -0.30 -12.74
CA ALA A 344 -2.59 -0.85 -14.08
C ALA A 344 -4.00 -1.17 -14.63
N GLU A 345 -4.89 -1.72 -13.80
CA GLU A 345 -6.30 -2.01 -14.14
C GLU A 345 -7.11 -0.74 -14.47
N MET A 346 -6.82 0.39 -13.81
CA MET A 346 -7.41 1.69 -14.13
C MET A 346 -6.81 2.33 -15.40
N GLY A 347 -5.78 1.72 -16.00
CA GLY A 347 -5.07 2.26 -17.16
C GLY A 347 -3.95 3.25 -16.80
N LEU A 348 -3.57 3.35 -15.52
CA LEU A 348 -2.43 4.16 -15.07
C LEU A 348 -1.13 3.47 -15.48
N LYS A 349 -0.40 4.06 -16.43
CA LYS A 349 0.98 3.67 -16.71
C LYS A 349 1.90 4.47 -15.78
N LEU A 350 2.35 3.80 -14.73
CA LEU A 350 3.42 4.32 -13.90
C LEU A 350 4.76 3.97 -14.58
N ARG A 351 5.71 4.90 -14.59
CA ARG A 351 7.12 4.58 -14.90
C ARG A 351 7.73 3.90 -13.68
N VAL A 352 7.33 2.66 -13.39
CA VAL A 352 7.67 2.00 -12.12
C VAL A 352 9.09 1.45 -12.19
N ASP A 353 10.01 2.10 -11.46
CA ASP A 353 11.10 1.41 -10.75
C ASP A 353 11.62 2.20 -9.53
N MET A 354 10.71 2.85 -8.76
CA MET A 354 11.09 3.71 -7.62
C MET A 354 10.13 3.56 -6.41
N PRO A 355 10.52 2.78 -5.37
CA PRO A 355 9.70 2.54 -4.18
C PRO A 355 9.29 3.80 -3.39
N GLN A 356 10.14 4.82 -3.37
CA GLN A 356 9.85 6.08 -2.64
C GLN A 356 8.67 6.85 -3.24
N GLN A 357 8.47 6.79 -4.55
CA GLN A 357 7.40 7.53 -5.24
C GLN A 357 6.04 6.83 -5.08
N SER A 358 6.05 5.49 -5.04
CA SER A 358 4.86 4.70 -4.69
C SER A 358 4.41 4.98 -3.26
N MET A 359 5.35 5.14 -2.32
CA MET A 359 5.08 5.60 -0.95
C MET A 359 4.54 7.05 -0.90
N GLU A 360 4.99 7.96 -1.77
CA GLU A 360 4.44 9.31 -1.83
C GLU A 360 2.97 9.31 -2.30
N ILE A 361 2.65 8.54 -3.35
CA ILE A 361 1.28 8.36 -3.84
C ILE A 361 0.41 7.76 -2.73
N ALA A 362 0.86 6.68 -2.10
CA ALA A 362 0.18 6.03 -0.98
C ALA A 362 0.00 6.95 0.25
N SER A 363 1.00 7.76 0.59
CA SER A 363 0.95 8.71 1.72
C SER A 363 -0.09 9.84 1.53
N ILE A 364 -0.43 10.19 0.30
CA ILE A 364 -1.50 11.15 -0.01
C ILE A 364 -2.87 10.51 0.28
N PHE A 365 -3.00 9.21 0.08
CA PHE A 365 -4.22 8.45 0.33
C PHE A 365 -4.41 8.07 1.81
N PHE A 366 -3.35 7.89 2.61
CA PHE A 366 -3.44 7.47 4.03
C PHE A 366 -3.59 8.54 5.08
N ARG A 367 -3.61 9.81 4.71
CA ARG A 367 -3.70 10.84 5.76
C ARG A 367 -5.03 10.69 6.51
N GLN A 368 -4.93 10.52 7.82
CA GLN A 368 -6.04 10.79 8.72
C GLN A 368 -6.53 12.22 8.47
N SER A 369 -7.81 12.47 8.68
CA SER A 369 -8.28 13.86 8.70
C SER A 369 -7.63 14.57 9.88
N THR A 370 -6.93 15.65 9.59
CA THR A 370 -6.28 16.50 10.59
C THR A 370 -6.97 17.85 10.60
N THR A 371 -6.87 18.55 11.73
CA THR A 371 -7.41 19.92 11.84
C THR A 371 -6.78 20.84 10.79
N ALA A 372 -7.40 21.98 10.46
CA ALA A 372 -6.88 22.90 9.44
C ALA A 372 -5.43 23.38 9.71
N ILE A 373 -5.04 23.45 10.98
CA ILE A 373 -3.69 23.83 11.42
C ILE A 373 -2.69 22.70 11.16
N GLU A 374 -3.01 21.48 11.62
CA GLU A 374 -2.21 20.27 11.39
C GLU A 374 -2.12 19.91 9.90
N ALA A 375 -3.16 20.18 9.11
CA ALA A 375 -3.16 19.96 7.66
C ALA A 375 -2.10 20.85 6.97
N LYS A 376 -1.96 22.10 7.43
CA LYS A 376 -0.95 23.05 6.94
C LYS A 376 0.47 22.60 7.31
N GLU A 377 0.66 22.08 8.53
CA GLU A 377 1.94 21.53 8.98
C GLU A 377 2.31 20.24 8.24
N ASN A 378 1.35 19.35 8.01
CA ASN A 378 1.54 18.12 7.24
C ASN A 378 1.91 18.39 5.77
N ILE A 379 1.30 19.39 5.14
CA ILE A 379 1.68 19.82 3.78
C ILE A 379 3.10 20.39 3.77
N LYS A 380 3.46 21.19 4.78
CA LYS A 380 4.82 21.71 4.94
C LYS A 380 5.84 20.58 5.13
N ALA A 381 5.56 19.63 6.02
CA ALA A 381 6.39 18.46 6.26
C ALA A 381 6.56 17.61 4.99
N LEU A 382 5.52 17.45 4.17
CA LEU A 382 5.63 16.74 2.89
C LEU A 382 6.46 17.47 1.85
N ASN A 383 6.34 18.80 1.78
CA ASN A 383 7.17 19.57 0.86
C ASN A 383 8.64 19.48 1.27
N GLU A 384 8.93 19.52 2.58
CA GLU A 384 10.26 19.28 3.11
C GLU A 384 10.76 17.84 2.86
N GLN A 385 9.89 16.84 3.01
CA GLN A 385 10.19 15.44 2.72
C GLN A 385 10.47 15.22 1.23
N ARG A 386 9.68 15.81 0.33
CA ARG A 386 9.90 15.81 -1.12
C ARG A 386 11.21 16.46 -1.49
N GLU A 387 11.56 17.58 -0.86
CA GLU A 387 12.86 18.22 -1.09
C GLU A 387 14.02 17.36 -0.60
N ARG A 388 13.88 16.66 0.54
CA ARG A 388 14.88 15.70 1.02
C ARG A 388 15.01 14.49 0.09
N ASN A 389 13.89 13.89 -0.32
CA ASN A 389 13.84 12.77 -1.25
C ASN A 389 14.46 13.14 -2.60
N ALA A 390 14.13 14.32 -3.14
CA ALA A 390 14.69 14.81 -4.39
C ALA A 390 16.21 15.06 -4.29
N LYS A 391 16.70 15.58 -3.14
CA LYS A 391 18.15 15.71 -2.89
C LYS A 391 18.84 14.36 -2.79
N ALA A 392 18.26 13.41 -2.06
CA ALA A 392 18.78 12.05 -1.93
C ALA A 392 18.81 11.32 -3.28
N LEU A 393 17.78 11.51 -4.12
CA LEU A 393 17.72 10.99 -5.48
C LEU A 393 18.81 11.59 -6.37
N GLN A 394 19.01 12.91 -6.26
CA GLN A 394 20.04 13.65 -6.98
C GLN A 394 21.43 13.14 -6.65
N GLU A 395 21.68 12.87 -5.36
CA GLU A 395 22.96 12.36 -4.86
C GLU A 395 23.20 10.90 -5.26
N LYS A 396 22.19 10.02 -5.13
CA LYS A 396 22.29 8.59 -5.49
C LYS A 396 22.44 8.36 -7.00
N MET A 397 21.70 9.09 -7.83
CA MET A 397 21.65 8.84 -9.28
C MET A 397 22.61 9.70 -10.11
N LYS A 398 23.39 10.60 -9.48
CA LYS A 398 24.27 11.58 -10.17
C LYS A 398 23.55 12.41 -11.25
N LEU A 399 22.24 12.59 -11.12
CA LEU A 399 21.43 13.36 -12.05
C LEU A 399 21.66 14.86 -11.84
N SER A 400 21.61 15.65 -12.90
CA SER A 400 21.66 17.10 -12.81
C SER A 400 20.41 17.64 -12.10
N LYS A 401 20.53 18.83 -11.49
CA LYS A 401 19.38 19.56 -10.90
C LYS A 401 18.21 19.78 -11.86
N LYS A 402 18.46 19.73 -13.18
CA LYS A 402 17.40 19.73 -14.19
C LYS A 402 16.76 18.36 -14.29
N GLU A 403 17.51 17.28 -14.50
CA GLU A 403 16.93 15.93 -14.70
C GLU A 403 16.05 15.46 -13.53
N VAL A 404 16.42 15.72 -12.27
CA VAL A 404 15.57 15.40 -11.09
C VAL A 404 14.29 16.24 -11.04
N LYS A 405 14.33 17.48 -11.54
CA LYS A 405 13.17 18.37 -11.62
C LYS A 405 12.22 18.05 -12.78
N HIS A 406 12.69 17.31 -13.79
CA HIS A 406 11.94 16.97 -14.99
C HIS A 406 11.39 15.53 -14.94
N PHE A 407 11.53 14.84 -13.81
CA PHE A 407 11.00 13.50 -13.63
C PHE A 407 9.55 13.57 -13.16
N ASN A 408 8.60 13.43 -14.08
CA ASN A 408 7.19 13.23 -13.75
C ASN A 408 6.94 11.72 -13.59
N PRO A 409 6.64 11.20 -12.39
CA PRO A 409 6.56 9.76 -12.13
C PRO A 409 5.28 9.11 -12.67
N VAL A 410 4.32 9.91 -13.11
CA VAL A 410 3.03 9.46 -13.64
C VAL A 410 2.90 9.96 -15.08
N ASP A 411 2.70 9.07 -16.04
CA ASP A 411 2.56 9.45 -17.46
C ASP A 411 1.21 10.16 -17.72
N ALA A 412 0.11 9.69 -17.12
CA ALA A 412 -1.20 10.36 -17.09
C ALA A 412 -2.16 9.66 -16.10
N PHE A 413 -2.92 10.40 -15.28
CA PHE A 413 -4.00 9.82 -14.47
C PHE A 413 -5.26 9.60 -15.31
N PRO A 414 -5.98 8.46 -15.16
CA PRO A 414 -7.30 8.26 -15.77
C PRO A 414 -8.29 9.34 -15.31
N GLY A 415 -9.12 9.87 -16.21
CA GLY A 415 -10.07 10.94 -15.91
C GLY A 415 -11.04 10.61 -14.76
N ASP A 416 -11.45 9.36 -14.64
CA ASP A 416 -12.35 8.86 -13.58
C ASP A 416 -11.67 8.88 -12.20
N ALA A 417 -10.37 8.54 -12.15
CA ALA A 417 -9.58 8.58 -10.92
C ALA A 417 -9.39 10.02 -10.41
N ILE A 418 -9.32 11.01 -11.31
CA ILE A 418 -9.21 12.43 -10.93
C ILE A 418 -10.43 12.89 -10.14
N ILE A 419 -11.64 12.50 -10.57
CA ILE A 419 -12.88 12.90 -9.90
C ILE A 419 -13.01 12.15 -8.56
N PHE A 420 -12.67 10.87 -8.51
CA PHE A 420 -12.59 10.13 -7.24
C PHE A 420 -11.62 10.80 -6.24
N MET A 421 -10.41 11.18 -6.69
CA MET A 421 -9.44 11.90 -5.86
C MET A 421 -9.96 13.26 -5.38
N ARG A 422 -10.71 13.98 -6.24
CA ARG A 422 -11.36 15.23 -5.88
C ARG A 422 -12.37 15.01 -4.76
N VAL A 423 -13.26 14.03 -4.89
CA VAL A 423 -14.28 13.70 -3.89
C VAL A 423 -13.64 13.43 -2.53
N LEU A 424 -12.61 12.58 -2.48
CA LEU A 424 -11.90 12.29 -1.22
C LEU A 424 -11.26 13.54 -0.60
N ASN A 425 -10.67 14.42 -1.39
CA ASN A 425 -10.05 15.65 -0.89
C ASN A 425 -11.07 16.67 -0.38
N LEU A 426 -12.22 16.81 -1.06
CA LEU A 426 -13.29 17.71 -0.64
C LEU A 426 -14.00 17.21 0.62
N LEU A 427 -14.23 15.90 0.74
CA LEU A 427 -14.69 15.29 1.99
C LEU A 427 -13.71 15.62 3.12
N ARG A 428 -12.40 15.40 2.95
CA ARG A 428 -11.40 15.80 3.94
C ARG A 428 -11.45 17.29 4.29
N GLY A 429 -11.65 18.16 3.30
CA GLY A 429 -11.85 19.59 3.50
C GLY A 429 -13.06 19.89 4.38
N LEU A 430 -14.16 19.15 4.19
CA LEU A 430 -15.36 19.24 5.01
C LEU A 430 -15.10 18.88 6.48
N SER A 431 -14.37 17.80 6.77
CA SER A 431 -13.93 17.48 8.15
C SER A 431 -13.14 18.62 8.79
N ALA A 432 -12.21 19.21 8.04
CA ALA A 432 -11.39 20.31 8.53
C ALA A 432 -12.23 21.56 8.82
N SER A 433 -13.22 21.88 7.98
CA SER A 433 -14.11 23.04 8.20
C SER A 433 -15.04 22.87 9.40
N LEU A 434 -15.47 21.64 9.69
CA LEU A 434 -16.33 21.33 10.83
C LEU A 434 -15.54 21.00 12.12
N ASN A 435 -14.20 21.05 12.05
CA ASN A 435 -13.29 20.69 13.14
C ASN A 435 -13.53 19.28 13.72
N VAL A 436 -13.76 18.31 12.84
CA VAL A 436 -14.03 16.91 13.21
C VAL A 436 -12.87 16.02 12.77
N ARG A 437 -12.48 15.07 13.64
CA ARG A 437 -11.57 13.97 13.29
C ARG A 437 -12.35 12.71 12.96
N ILE A 438 -12.29 12.29 11.71
CA ILE A 438 -12.78 10.98 11.24
C ILE A 438 -11.72 10.22 10.45
N VAL A 439 -11.87 8.90 10.47
CA VAL A 439 -11.04 7.98 9.69
C VAL A 439 -11.86 7.53 8.49
N TYR A 440 -11.75 8.28 7.38
CA TYR A 440 -12.43 7.97 6.11
C TYR A 440 -12.24 6.52 5.66
N LEU A 441 -11.04 5.97 5.92
CA LEU A 441 -10.71 4.57 5.63
C LEU A 441 -11.68 3.59 6.29
N ASP A 442 -11.98 3.80 7.57
CA ASP A 442 -12.83 2.89 8.33
C ASP A 442 -14.30 2.98 7.88
N ILE A 443 -14.73 4.18 7.48
CA ILE A 443 -16.11 4.42 7.03
C ILE A 443 -16.35 3.81 5.64
N MET A 444 -15.41 3.98 4.71
CA MET A 444 -15.59 3.54 3.32
C MET A 444 -15.15 2.09 3.08
N ARG A 445 -14.28 1.52 3.93
CA ARG A 445 -13.76 0.15 3.80
C ARG A 445 -14.87 -0.89 3.60
N PRO A 446 -15.96 -0.93 4.38
CA PRO A 446 -17.00 -1.95 4.22
C PRO A 446 -17.66 -1.92 2.84
N PHE A 447 -17.84 -0.72 2.27
CA PHE A 447 -18.41 -0.56 0.93
C PHE A 447 -17.41 -1.02 -0.15
N ALA A 448 -16.14 -0.65 -0.02
CA ALA A 448 -15.10 -1.12 -0.93
C ALA A 448 -14.92 -2.65 -0.85
N GLU A 449 -14.94 -3.22 0.36
CA GLU A 449 -14.87 -4.68 0.56
C GLU A 449 -16.07 -5.36 -0.10
N SER A 450 -17.28 -4.84 0.06
CA SER A 450 -18.48 -5.40 -0.58
C SER A 450 -18.40 -5.45 -2.11
N THR A 451 -17.71 -4.47 -2.73
CA THR A 451 -17.44 -4.46 -4.18
C THR A 451 -16.55 -5.63 -4.59
N LEU A 452 -15.58 -5.99 -3.75
CA LEU A 452 -14.64 -7.07 -4.01
C LEU A 452 -15.13 -8.43 -3.52
N LEU A 453 -15.98 -8.50 -2.49
CA LEU A 453 -16.52 -9.74 -1.92
C LEU A 453 -17.30 -10.56 -2.96
N GLY A 454 -17.85 -9.89 -3.98
CA GLY A 454 -18.44 -10.55 -5.14
C GLY A 454 -17.44 -11.35 -5.99
N ASN A 455 -16.13 -11.06 -5.99
CA ASN A 455 -15.15 -11.62 -6.92
C ASN A 455 -13.84 -12.15 -6.29
N VAL A 456 -13.43 -11.68 -5.10
CA VAL A 456 -12.05 -11.88 -4.60
C VAL A 456 -11.96 -12.86 -3.42
N MET A 457 -13.04 -13.05 -2.65
CA MET A 457 -13.07 -13.97 -1.49
C MET A 457 -13.69 -15.34 -1.82
N ARG A 458 -13.75 -15.68 -3.09
CA ARG A 458 -14.35 -16.92 -3.57
C ARG A 458 -13.39 -18.08 -3.31
N GLY A 459 -13.52 -18.70 -2.13
CA GLY A 459 -12.92 -19.99 -1.81
C GLY A 459 -13.32 -21.09 -2.81
N PRO A 460 -12.95 -22.36 -2.55
CA PRO A 460 -13.11 -23.45 -3.51
C PRO A 460 -14.57 -23.73 -3.91
N SER A 461 -15.55 -23.27 -3.13
CA SER A 461 -16.99 -23.39 -3.44
C SER A 461 -17.43 -22.66 -4.71
N THR A 462 -16.67 -21.65 -5.16
CA THR A 462 -17.05 -20.81 -6.30
C THR A 462 -15.90 -20.50 -7.28
N ASN A 463 -14.67 -20.93 -6.97
CA ASN A 463 -13.52 -20.87 -7.87
C ASN A 463 -13.02 -22.29 -8.21
N THR A 464 -13.35 -22.77 -9.41
CA THR A 464 -12.94 -24.10 -9.91
C THR A 464 -11.43 -24.21 -10.15
N GLN A 465 -10.69 -23.10 -10.12
CA GLN A 465 -9.22 -23.04 -10.26
C GLN A 465 -8.52 -22.69 -8.94
N TRP A 466 -9.16 -22.93 -7.79
CA TRP A 466 -8.59 -22.58 -6.48
C TRP A 466 -7.33 -23.38 -6.15
N ILE A 467 -7.23 -24.64 -6.60
CA ILE A 467 -5.98 -25.41 -6.58
C ILE A 467 -5.29 -25.27 -7.93
N TYR A 468 -3.97 -25.12 -7.91
CA TYR A 468 -3.14 -25.11 -9.11
C TYR A 468 -3.32 -26.40 -9.91
N ASP A 469 -3.64 -26.26 -11.20
CA ASP A 469 -3.89 -27.38 -12.09
C ASP A 469 -2.58 -28.07 -12.49
N SER A 470 -2.24 -29.14 -11.77
CA SER A 470 -1.11 -30.02 -12.07
C SER A 470 -1.41 -31.46 -11.70
N TYR A 471 -0.64 -32.41 -12.23
CA TYR A 471 -0.78 -33.82 -11.87
C TYR A 471 -0.15 -34.08 -10.49
N PRO A 472 -0.85 -34.72 -9.54
CA PRO A 472 -0.28 -35.04 -8.23
C PRO A 472 0.96 -35.95 -8.36
N ASN A 473 2.02 -35.66 -7.61
CA ASN A 473 3.25 -36.45 -7.60
C ASN A 473 3.10 -37.76 -6.80
N SER A 474 2.09 -37.83 -5.91
CA SER A 474 1.81 -39.01 -5.10
C SER A 474 0.33 -39.14 -4.71
N GLU A 475 -0.04 -40.29 -4.15
CA GLU A 475 -1.35 -40.50 -3.55
C GLU A 475 -1.58 -39.54 -2.35
N VAL A 476 -0.53 -39.30 -1.55
CA VAL A 476 -0.58 -38.36 -0.41
C VAL A 476 -0.86 -36.94 -0.89
N GLU A 477 -0.26 -36.50 -2.00
CA GLU A 477 -0.58 -35.20 -2.60
C GLU A 477 -2.05 -35.13 -3.05
N SER A 478 -2.56 -36.20 -3.65
CA SER A 478 -3.96 -36.27 -4.09
C SER A 478 -4.93 -36.11 -2.92
N LYS A 479 -4.67 -36.78 -1.80
CA LYS A 479 -5.47 -36.63 -0.58
C LYS A 479 -5.27 -35.26 0.08
N LEU A 480 -4.05 -34.73 0.09
CA LEU A 480 -3.75 -33.40 0.62
C LEU A 480 -4.52 -32.31 -0.14
N ARG A 481 -4.62 -32.40 -1.47
CA ARG A 481 -5.41 -31.45 -2.26
C ARG A 481 -6.88 -31.42 -1.83
N ASN A 482 -7.48 -32.56 -1.51
CA ASN A 482 -8.84 -32.61 -0.95
C ASN A 482 -8.92 -31.93 0.42
N LEU A 483 -7.92 -32.13 1.28
CA LEU A 483 -7.84 -31.43 2.56
C LEU A 483 -7.71 -29.90 2.38
N LEU A 484 -6.92 -29.45 1.40
CA LEU A 484 -6.78 -28.02 1.10
C LEU A 484 -8.14 -27.44 0.64
N LEU A 485 -8.90 -28.14 -0.21
CA LEU A 485 -10.25 -27.72 -0.61
C LEU A 485 -11.18 -27.58 0.60
N GLU A 486 -11.13 -28.51 1.56
CA GLU A 486 -11.90 -28.44 2.80
C GLU A 486 -11.52 -27.22 3.66
N MET A 487 -10.25 -26.81 3.62
CA MET A 487 -9.72 -25.68 4.40
C MET A 487 -9.94 -24.31 3.73
N GLY A 488 -10.16 -24.28 2.41
CA GLY A 488 -10.07 -23.08 1.58
C GLY A 488 -11.20 -22.05 1.70
N SER A 489 -12.26 -22.34 2.45
CA SER A 489 -13.39 -21.42 2.61
C SER A 489 -13.21 -20.38 3.73
N ASP A 490 -12.45 -20.68 4.79
CA ASP A 490 -12.29 -19.75 5.93
C ASP A 490 -10.89 -19.68 6.54
N LYS A 491 -9.98 -20.62 6.24
CA LYS A 491 -8.70 -20.78 6.98
C LYS A 491 -7.44 -20.52 6.14
N ILE A 492 -7.56 -20.47 4.83
CA ILE A 492 -6.44 -20.31 3.89
C ILE A 492 -6.80 -19.20 2.90
N LEU A 493 -5.89 -18.22 2.75
CA LEU A 493 -5.96 -17.25 1.66
C LEU A 493 -5.17 -17.76 0.46
N GLY A 494 -3.89 -18.04 0.66
CA GLY A 494 -2.96 -18.64 -0.29
C GLY A 494 -1.97 -19.54 0.45
N ILE A 495 -1.64 -20.68 -0.17
CA ILE A 495 -0.75 -21.70 0.39
C ILE A 495 0.06 -22.39 -0.71
N GLN A 496 1.30 -22.75 -0.38
CA GLN A 496 2.05 -23.77 -1.12
C GLN A 496 2.50 -24.86 -0.14
N VAL A 497 2.53 -26.10 -0.62
CA VAL A 497 3.06 -27.24 0.11
C VAL A 497 4.01 -28.00 -0.81
N CYS A 498 5.25 -28.18 -0.36
CA CYS A 498 6.22 -29.04 -1.02
C CYS A 498 6.83 -30.00 0.00
N ALA A 499 6.92 -31.29 -0.35
CA ALA A 499 7.51 -32.29 0.52
C ALA A 499 8.40 -33.27 -0.24
N TYR A 500 9.46 -33.69 0.43
CA TYR A 500 10.43 -34.68 0.00
C TYR A 500 10.36 -35.91 0.91
N LYS A 501 10.47 -37.08 0.30
CA LYS A 501 10.65 -38.37 0.98
C LYS A 501 11.76 -39.13 0.27
N ASP A 502 12.79 -39.52 1.01
CA ASP A 502 13.95 -40.26 0.53
C ASP A 502 14.60 -39.56 -0.69
N GLY A 503 14.73 -38.23 -0.61
CA GLY A 503 15.28 -37.38 -1.66
C GLY A 503 14.38 -37.12 -2.86
N LYS A 504 13.17 -37.69 -2.93
CA LYS A 504 12.21 -37.50 -4.04
C LYS A 504 11.10 -36.54 -3.66
N VAL A 505 10.71 -35.67 -4.60
CA VAL A 505 9.53 -34.80 -4.45
C VAL A 505 8.28 -35.68 -4.48
N ILE A 506 7.50 -35.63 -3.41
CA ILE A 506 6.23 -36.37 -3.27
C ILE A 506 5.01 -35.45 -3.25
N ILE A 507 5.20 -34.17 -2.97
CA ILE A 507 4.15 -33.15 -2.94
C ILE A 507 4.72 -31.89 -3.58
N ASP A 508 4.03 -31.31 -4.54
CA ASP A 508 4.32 -29.99 -5.12
C ASP A 508 2.99 -29.34 -5.56
N THR A 509 2.31 -28.69 -4.61
CA THR A 509 0.97 -28.12 -4.83
C THR A 509 0.87 -26.70 -4.32
N ALA A 510 0.03 -25.90 -4.97
CA ALA A 510 -0.30 -24.54 -4.60
C ALA A 510 -1.81 -24.32 -4.66
N ALA A 511 -2.34 -23.44 -3.82
CA ALA A 511 -3.75 -23.08 -3.82
C ALA A 511 -4.00 -21.66 -3.30
N GLY A 512 -5.13 -21.08 -3.70
CA GLY A 512 -5.61 -19.78 -3.23
C GLY A 512 -5.07 -18.59 -4.02
N SER A 513 -5.09 -17.40 -3.41
CA SER A 513 -4.75 -16.13 -4.05
C SER A 513 -3.51 -15.47 -3.44
N LEU A 514 -2.83 -14.61 -4.22
CA LEU A 514 -1.64 -13.89 -3.77
C LEU A 514 -1.92 -12.90 -2.64
N GLY A 515 -3.15 -12.39 -2.50
CA GLY A 515 -3.51 -11.46 -1.43
C GLY A 515 -5.03 -11.35 -1.23
N LYS A 516 -5.46 -10.68 -0.14
CA LYS A 516 -6.90 -10.49 0.18
C LYS A 516 -7.63 -9.72 -0.92
N TYR A 517 -6.93 -8.79 -1.57
CA TYR A 517 -7.46 -8.00 -2.69
C TYR A 517 -6.72 -8.25 -4.01
N ASP A 518 -5.84 -9.24 -4.04
CA ASP A 518 -5.13 -9.65 -5.24
C ASP A 518 -5.66 -11.03 -5.70
N PRO A 519 -6.58 -11.05 -6.69
CA PRO A 519 -7.25 -12.28 -7.13
C PRO A 519 -6.34 -13.21 -7.93
N ARG A 520 -5.09 -12.80 -8.23
CA ARG A 520 -4.16 -13.63 -8.99
C ARG A 520 -3.87 -14.93 -8.22
N PRO A 521 -3.93 -16.10 -8.87
CA PRO A 521 -3.77 -17.37 -8.20
C PRO A 521 -2.33 -17.56 -7.74
N VAL A 522 -2.17 -18.19 -6.57
CA VAL A 522 -0.87 -18.68 -6.11
C VAL A 522 -0.37 -19.74 -7.11
N GLN A 523 0.86 -19.55 -7.56
CA GLN A 523 1.59 -20.49 -8.41
C GLN A 523 2.67 -21.22 -7.60
N PRO A 524 3.20 -22.38 -8.04
CA PRO A 524 4.30 -23.06 -7.35
C PRO A 524 5.59 -22.23 -7.16
N ASP A 525 5.80 -21.21 -7.98
CA ASP A 525 6.93 -20.26 -7.95
C ASP A 525 6.60 -18.92 -7.28
N SER A 526 5.41 -18.77 -6.69
CA SER A 526 5.05 -17.59 -5.92
C SER A 526 5.93 -17.45 -4.69
N LEU A 527 6.26 -16.21 -4.34
CA LEU A 527 7.19 -15.85 -3.28
C LEU A 527 6.42 -15.39 -2.04
N PHE A 528 6.51 -16.17 -0.97
CA PHE A 528 5.85 -15.88 0.30
C PHE A 528 6.81 -15.25 1.30
N PRO A 529 6.37 -14.26 2.09
CA PRO A 529 7.14 -13.79 3.24
C PRO A 529 7.13 -14.87 4.34
N VAL A 530 8.31 -15.43 4.66
CA VAL A 530 8.41 -16.61 5.55
C VAL A 530 8.87 -16.30 6.99
N PHE A 531 9.10 -15.03 7.34
CA PHE A 531 9.46 -14.59 8.69
C PHE A 531 10.61 -15.41 9.32
N SER A 532 10.43 -15.97 10.53
CA SER A 532 11.51 -16.64 11.27
C SER A 532 12.08 -17.87 10.58
N VAL A 533 11.41 -18.43 9.55
CA VAL A 533 12.01 -19.45 8.67
C VAL A 533 13.34 -18.98 8.09
N THR A 534 13.49 -17.66 7.84
CA THR A 534 14.74 -17.05 7.37
C THR A 534 15.92 -17.32 8.31
N LYS A 535 15.70 -17.49 9.63
CA LYS A 535 16.77 -17.80 10.58
C LYS A 535 17.42 -19.15 10.30
N GLY A 536 16.66 -20.14 9.84
CA GLY A 536 17.18 -21.45 9.46
C GLY A 536 18.10 -21.37 8.23
N ILE A 537 17.80 -20.48 7.27
CA ILE A 537 18.64 -20.20 6.10
C ILE A 537 19.94 -19.52 6.55
N THR A 538 19.81 -18.46 7.37
CA THR A 538 20.96 -17.73 7.93
C THR A 538 21.86 -18.63 8.79
N ALA A 539 21.27 -19.52 9.59
CA ALA A 539 22.02 -20.51 10.36
C ALA A 539 22.80 -21.45 9.43
N GLY A 540 22.17 -21.97 8.36
CA GLY A 540 22.85 -22.79 7.36
C GLY A 540 24.07 -22.11 6.74
N MET A 541 24.03 -20.80 6.49
CA MET A 541 25.18 -20.03 6.02
C MET A 541 26.32 -19.97 7.04
N VAL A 542 26.00 -19.84 8.33
CA VAL A 542 27.02 -19.91 9.41
C VAL A 542 27.64 -21.30 9.47
N HIS A 543 26.84 -22.36 9.43
CA HIS A 543 27.31 -23.75 9.37
C HIS A 543 28.19 -24.01 8.14
N TRP A 544 27.84 -23.46 6.99
CA TRP A 544 28.64 -23.57 5.76
C TRP A 544 30.02 -22.92 5.92
N LEU A 545 30.09 -21.76 6.58
CA LEU A 545 31.39 -21.13 6.88
C LEU A 545 32.21 -21.94 7.90
N VAL A 546 31.56 -22.62 8.85
CA VAL A 546 32.25 -23.55 9.76
C VAL A 546 32.83 -24.73 9.00
N ASP A 547 32.04 -25.33 8.10
CA ASP A 547 32.47 -26.45 7.26
C ASP A 547 33.65 -26.07 6.35
N LYS A 548 33.68 -24.84 5.83
CA LYS A 548 34.81 -24.28 5.07
C LYS A 548 36.00 -23.84 5.94
N GLY A 549 35.94 -24.04 7.26
CA GLY A 549 37.00 -23.66 8.20
C GLY A 549 37.22 -22.15 8.30
N LYS A 550 36.23 -21.34 7.94
CA LYS A 550 36.28 -19.87 8.03
C LYS A 550 35.94 -19.35 9.41
N LEU A 551 35.18 -20.12 10.19
CA LEU A 551 34.85 -19.82 11.58
C LEU A 551 34.66 -21.13 12.38
N LYS A 552 34.63 -21.06 13.71
CA LYS A 552 34.44 -22.17 14.65
C LYS A 552 33.33 -21.86 15.64
N TYR A 553 32.60 -22.87 16.09
CA TYR A 553 31.51 -22.66 17.05
C TYR A 553 31.97 -22.06 18.38
N ASP A 554 33.14 -22.48 18.89
CA ASP A 554 33.63 -22.11 20.22
C ASP A 554 34.47 -20.82 20.25
N GLU A 555 34.76 -20.22 19.09
CA GLU A 555 35.51 -18.96 19.03
C GLU A 555 34.62 -17.76 19.36
N THR A 556 35.24 -16.67 19.81
CA THR A 556 34.48 -15.47 20.17
C THR A 556 34.08 -14.69 18.93
N VAL A 557 32.89 -14.11 18.94
CA VAL A 557 32.42 -13.23 17.86
C VAL A 557 33.33 -12.01 17.73
N ALA A 558 33.95 -11.57 18.82
CA ALA A 558 34.89 -10.45 18.84
C ALA A 558 36.18 -10.74 18.05
N ASP A 559 36.64 -11.99 17.99
CA ASP A 559 37.83 -12.36 17.20
C ASP A 559 37.61 -12.17 15.69
N ILE A 560 36.37 -12.37 15.25
CA ILE A 560 35.95 -12.28 13.84
C ILE A 560 35.48 -10.87 13.51
N TRP A 561 34.71 -10.27 14.42
CA TRP A 561 34.11 -8.94 14.31
C TRP A 561 34.58 -8.06 15.48
N PRO A 562 35.79 -7.45 15.41
CA PRO A 562 36.38 -6.73 16.55
C PRO A 562 35.52 -5.61 17.14
N LYS A 563 34.75 -4.90 16.32
CA LYS A 563 33.83 -3.83 16.79
C LYS A 563 32.69 -4.37 17.67
N PHE A 564 32.35 -5.65 17.54
CA PHE A 564 31.32 -6.30 18.34
C PHE A 564 31.76 -6.47 19.79
N GLY A 565 33.03 -6.70 20.08
CA GLY A 565 33.56 -7.01 21.42
C GLY A 565 33.47 -5.89 22.47
N THR A 566 32.68 -4.84 22.25
CA THR A 566 32.45 -3.76 23.22
C THR A 566 31.32 -4.11 24.20
N ASN A 567 31.25 -3.44 25.36
CA ASN A 567 30.12 -3.57 26.31
C ASN A 567 29.85 -4.99 26.81
N ARG A 568 30.88 -5.70 27.28
CA ARG A 568 30.81 -7.07 27.84
C ARG A 568 30.44 -8.15 26.82
N LYS A 569 30.71 -7.92 25.53
CA LYS A 569 30.41 -8.85 24.44
C LYS A 569 31.60 -9.71 24.02
N GLU A 570 32.77 -9.51 24.63
CA GLU A 570 33.99 -10.28 24.40
C GLU A 570 33.87 -11.78 24.73
N LEU A 571 32.92 -12.15 25.59
CA LEU A 571 32.64 -13.55 25.95
C LEU A 571 31.59 -14.22 25.07
N ILE A 572 30.98 -13.48 24.13
CA ILE A 572 29.96 -14.05 23.25
C ILE A 572 30.65 -14.89 22.17
N LYS A 573 30.40 -16.20 22.20
CA LYS A 573 30.87 -17.16 21.21
C LYS A 573 29.86 -17.35 20.07
N VAL A 574 30.31 -17.92 18.95
CA VAL A 574 29.45 -18.18 17.79
C VAL A 574 28.24 -19.06 18.16
N HIS A 575 28.45 -20.13 18.93
CA HIS A 575 27.35 -20.99 19.38
C HIS A 575 26.35 -20.26 20.29
N HIS A 576 26.73 -19.18 21.00
CA HIS A 576 25.78 -18.37 21.77
C HIS A 576 24.80 -17.61 20.87
N LEU A 577 25.24 -17.14 19.70
CA LEU A 577 24.36 -16.48 18.73
C LEU A 577 23.34 -17.49 18.18
N LEU A 578 23.85 -18.65 17.73
CA LEU A 578 23.05 -19.73 17.15
C LEU A 578 22.04 -20.31 18.13
N ASN A 579 22.37 -20.42 19.41
CA ASN A 579 21.49 -21.01 20.42
C ASN A 579 20.56 -20.00 21.10
N HIS A 580 20.50 -18.75 20.66
CA HIS A 580 19.71 -17.70 21.30
C HIS A 580 20.11 -17.45 22.78
N THR A 581 21.39 -17.59 23.11
CA THR A 581 21.92 -17.42 24.48
C THR A 581 22.87 -16.24 24.63
N SER A 582 22.96 -15.36 23.63
CA SER A 582 23.91 -14.23 23.64
C SER A 582 23.56 -13.09 24.61
N GLY A 583 22.33 -13.05 25.12
CA GLY A 583 21.80 -11.94 25.93
C GLY A 583 21.36 -10.71 25.12
N LEU A 584 21.41 -10.75 23.79
CA LEU A 584 21.05 -9.62 22.89
C LEU A 584 19.67 -9.80 22.23
N HIS A 585 18.76 -10.52 22.87
CA HIS A 585 17.44 -10.86 22.34
C HIS A 585 16.58 -9.61 22.03
N ASN A 586 16.75 -8.54 22.81
CA ASN A 586 16.04 -7.26 22.66
C ASN A 586 16.89 -6.12 22.06
N ALA A 587 18.08 -6.41 21.50
CA ALA A 587 19.03 -5.38 21.04
C ALA A 587 18.45 -4.37 20.01
N LEU A 588 17.35 -4.71 19.33
CA LEU A 588 16.66 -3.84 18.37
C LEU A 588 15.30 -3.33 18.86
N GLY A 589 14.88 -3.63 20.10
CA GLY A 589 13.56 -3.27 20.62
C GLY A 589 13.30 -1.77 20.58
N ASP A 590 14.25 -0.96 21.06
CA ASP A 590 14.13 0.51 21.06
C ASP A 590 14.18 1.11 19.65
N VAL A 591 14.95 0.49 18.75
CA VAL A 591 15.03 0.91 17.34
C VAL A 591 13.67 0.76 16.67
N VAL A 592 13.03 -0.40 16.84
CA VAL A 592 11.70 -0.66 16.26
C VAL A 592 10.64 0.27 16.85
N LYS A 593 10.76 0.66 18.12
CA LYS A 593 9.82 1.61 18.76
C LYS A 593 10.00 3.05 18.26
N THR A 594 11.22 3.50 18.01
CA THR A 594 11.54 4.90 17.72
C THR A 594 11.66 5.22 16.23
N ASP A 595 12.24 4.31 15.45
CA ASP A 595 12.39 4.42 14.00
C ASP A 595 12.31 3.02 13.35
N PRO A 596 11.08 2.52 13.09
CA PRO A 596 10.86 1.20 12.52
C PRO A 596 11.53 0.97 11.17
N LEU A 597 11.79 2.04 10.39
CA LEU A 597 12.40 1.91 9.06
C LEU A 597 13.91 1.75 9.12
N LEU A 598 14.54 2.04 10.26
CA LEU A 598 15.98 1.89 10.41
C LEU A 598 16.44 0.45 10.24
N VAL A 599 15.61 -0.53 10.60
CA VAL A 599 15.90 -1.95 10.36
C VAL A 599 16.01 -2.27 8.86
N CYS A 600 15.64 -1.36 7.95
CA CYS A 600 15.89 -1.53 6.52
C CYS A 600 17.31 -1.11 6.11
N ASP A 601 18.05 -0.40 6.97
CA ASP A 601 19.45 -0.04 6.75
C ASP A 601 20.37 -1.07 7.42
N TRP A 602 21.01 -1.89 6.59
CA TRP A 602 21.90 -2.96 7.02
C TRP A 602 23.07 -2.45 7.86
N GLU A 603 23.79 -1.44 7.37
CA GLU A 603 25.03 -0.97 7.98
C GLU A 603 24.77 -0.20 9.27
N GLU A 604 23.73 0.66 9.29
CA GLU A 604 23.38 1.39 10.50
C GLU A 604 22.87 0.44 11.60
N THR A 605 22.08 -0.57 11.23
CA THR A 605 21.57 -1.56 12.20
C THR A 605 22.70 -2.43 12.76
N LEU A 606 23.65 -2.87 11.94
CA LEU A 606 24.86 -3.57 12.41
C LEU A 606 25.65 -2.71 13.40
N GLN A 607 25.81 -1.41 13.13
CA GLN A 607 26.50 -0.50 14.04
C GLN A 607 25.77 -0.33 15.38
N LYS A 608 24.42 -0.33 15.38
CA LYS A 608 23.63 -0.27 16.60
C LYS A 608 23.79 -1.54 17.42
N ILE A 609 23.65 -2.72 16.82
CA ILE A 609 23.83 -4.01 17.52
C ILE A 609 25.22 -4.15 18.10
N ALA A 610 26.26 -3.72 17.37
CA ALA A 610 27.63 -3.73 17.88
C ALA A 610 27.82 -2.89 19.15
N LYS A 611 26.98 -1.87 19.38
CA LYS A 611 27.02 -0.99 20.56
C LYS A 611 26.08 -1.43 21.69
N CYS A 612 25.17 -2.37 21.46
CA CYS A 612 24.25 -2.84 22.51
C CYS A 612 24.99 -3.56 23.63
N THR A 613 24.40 -3.55 24.83
CA THR A 613 24.87 -4.33 25.97
C THR A 613 23.97 -5.55 26.14
N PRO A 614 24.51 -6.76 26.39
CA PRO A 614 23.70 -7.93 26.71
C PRO A 614 22.86 -7.69 27.96
N GLU A 615 21.57 -8.03 27.91
CA GLU A 615 20.65 -7.94 29.06
C GLU A 615 20.87 -9.07 30.06
N THR A 616 21.36 -10.22 29.58
CA THR A 616 21.73 -11.37 30.39
C THR A 616 23.18 -11.76 30.12
N GLU A 617 23.80 -12.47 31.05
CA GLU A 617 25.13 -13.02 30.85
C GLU A 617 25.13 -14.02 29.67
N PRO A 618 26.07 -13.94 28.71
CA PRO A 618 26.14 -14.87 27.59
C PRO A 618 26.19 -16.33 28.06
N GLY A 619 25.33 -17.19 27.51
CA GLY A 619 25.23 -18.60 27.87
C GLY A 619 24.32 -18.91 29.07
N SER A 620 23.94 -17.91 29.88
CA SER A 620 23.18 -18.13 31.14
C SER A 620 21.71 -18.51 30.93
N SER A 621 21.09 -18.03 29.85
CA SER A 621 19.67 -18.24 29.55
C SER A 621 19.44 -18.32 28.05
N GLN A 622 18.44 -19.10 27.63
CA GLN A 622 18.01 -19.20 26.24
C GLN A 622 16.72 -18.38 26.02
N ILE A 623 16.88 -17.14 25.54
CA ILE A 623 15.77 -16.22 25.26
C ILE A 623 15.71 -15.96 23.76
N TYR A 624 14.55 -16.16 23.15
CA TYR A 624 14.40 -16.14 21.69
C TYR A 624 14.73 -14.76 21.08
N HIS A 625 15.68 -14.73 20.15
CA HIS A 625 16.10 -13.50 19.46
C HIS A 625 15.25 -13.29 18.21
N TYR A 626 14.19 -12.49 18.35
CA TYR A 626 13.17 -12.37 17.30
C TYR A 626 13.70 -11.71 16.03
N LEU A 627 14.35 -10.55 16.17
CA LEU A 627 14.92 -9.78 15.07
C LEU A 627 16.44 -9.77 15.12
N SER A 628 17.03 -9.56 16.30
CA SER A 628 18.49 -9.39 16.46
C SER A 628 19.31 -10.58 15.95
N PHE A 629 18.76 -11.80 15.96
CA PHE A 629 19.40 -12.99 15.38
C PHE A 629 19.94 -12.75 13.97
N GLY A 630 19.17 -12.04 13.13
CA GLY A 630 19.48 -11.85 11.72
C GLY A 630 20.74 -11.03 11.50
N TRP A 631 20.88 -9.93 12.22
CA TRP A 631 22.08 -9.08 12.15
C TRP A 631 23.26 -9.64 12.94
N LEU A 632 23.00 -10.37 14.03
CA LEU A 632 24.07 -11.04 14.78
C LEU A 632 24.74 -12.12 13.90
N CYS A 633 23.95 -13.02 13.32
CA CYS A 633 24.48 -14.07 12.46
C CYS A 633 24.88 -13.55 11.07
N GLY A 634 24.12 -12.62 10.48
CA GLY A 634 24.48 -12.05 9.19
C GLY A 634 25.71 -11.14 9.25
N GLY A 635 25.88 -10.37 10.34
CA GLY A 635 27.12 -9.65 10.61
C GLY A 635 28.30 -10.59 10.79
N LEU A 636 28.13 -11.70 11.51
CA LEU A 636 29.13 -12.77 11.63
C LEU A 636 29.51 -13.33 10.24
N VAL A 637 28.53 -13.64 9.39
CA VAL A 637 28.76 -14.14 8.01
C VAL A 637 29.60 -13.17 7.19
N GLU A 638 29.26 -11.87 7.18
CA GLU A 638 30.01 -10.89 6.38
C GLU A 638 31.45 -10.73 6.86
N HIS A 639 31.67 -10.72 8.18
CA HIS A 639 33.01 -10.52 8.74
C HIS A 639 33.89 -11.77 8.61
N ALA A 640 33.34 -12.97 8.78
CA ALA A 640 34.08 -14.22 8.63
C ALA A 640 34.43 -14.52 7.16
N SER A 641 33.53 -14.21 6.23
CA SER A 641 33.74 -14.48 4.81
C SER A 641 34.49 -13.37 4.06
N GLY A 642 34.39 -12.13 4.52
CA GLY A 642 34.85 -10.94 3.80
C GLY A 642 33.98 -10.56 2.60
N LYS A 643 32.83 -11.23 2.40
CA LYS A 643 31.87 -10.99 1.32
C LYS A 643 30.57 -10.44 1.88
N LYS A 644 29.72 -9.86 1.02
CA LYS A 644 28.38 -9.41 1.45
C LYS A 644 27.46 -10.58 1.76
N PHE A 645 26.49 -10.37 2.65
CA PHE A 645 25.54 -11.38 3.09
C PHE A 645 24.87 -12.08 1.90
N GLN A 646 24.41 -11.29 0.92
CA GLN A 646 23.77 -11.82 -0.27
C GLN A 646 24.70 -12.71 -1.10
N GLU A 647 25.98 -12.35 -1.25
CA GLU A 647 26.95 -13.15 -2.01
C GLU A 647 27.11 -14.55 -1.39
N ILE A 648 27.14 -14.63 -0.05
CA ILE A 648 27.21 -15.92 0.65
C ILE A 648 25.91 -16.69 0.51
N LEU A 649 24.75 -16.02 0.52
CA LEU A 649 23.47 -16.68 0.28
C LEU A 649 23.44 -17.35 -1.11
N GLU A 650 23.93 -16.64 -2.12
CA GLU A 650 24.02 -17.17 -3.49
C GLU A 650 24.99 -18.35 -3.59
N GLU A 651 26.20 -18.21 -3.05
CA GLU A 651 27.28 -19.21 -3.15
C GLU A 651 27.01 -20.46 -2.32
N ALA A 652 26.47 -20.31 -1.11
CA ALA A 652 26.29 -21.41 -0.16
C ALA A 652 24.99 -22.17 -0.37
N ILE A 653 23.93 -21.51 -0.88
CA ILE A 653 22.57 -22.05 -0.87
C ILE A 653 21.91 -21.99 -2.25
N VAL A 654 21.78 -20.81 -2.85
CA VAL A 654 20.93 -20.64 -4.06
C VAL A 654 21.48 -21.42 -5.25
N HIS A 655 22.75 -21.20 -5.63
CA HIS A 655 23.35 -21.85 -6.80
C HIS A 655 23.57 -23.36 -6.61
N PRO A 656 24.09 -23.85 -5.47
CA PRO A 656 24.23 -25.29 -5.26
C PRO A 656 22.89 -26.02 -5.35
N LEU A 657 21.82 -25.45 -4.80
CA LEU A 657 20.51 -26.08 -4.80
C LEU A 657 19.71 -25.88 -6.09
N GLN A 658 20.17 -25.03 -7.02
CA GLN A 658 19.46 -24.70 -8.27
C GLN A 658 18.05 -24.15 -8.00
N ILE A 659 17.96 -23.17 -7.08
CA ILE A 659 16.70 -22.53 -6.64
C ILE A 659 16.62 -21.06 -7.04
N GLU A 660 17.34 -20.68 -8.09
CA GLU A 660 17.37 -19.35 -8.67
C GLU A 660 15.96 -18.78 -8.86
N GLY A 661 15.75 -17.56 -8.36
CA GLY A 661 14.50 -16.84 -8.47
C GLY A 661 13.38 -17.28 -7.54
N GLU A 662 13.59 -18.30 -6.71
CA GLU A 662 12.61 -18.83 -5.75
C GLU A 662 13.02 -18.69 -4.29
N LEU A 663 14.20 -18.13 -4.00
CA LEU A 663 14.64 -17.78 -2.65
C LEU A 663 15.39 -16.45 -2.65
N TYR A 664 14.93 -15.53 -1.81
CA TYR A 664 15.55 -14.23 -1.58
C TYR A 664 15.53 -13.87 -0.09
N ILE A 665 16.54 -13.14 0.37
CA ILE A 665 16.50 -12.35 1.61
C ILE A 665 16.78 -10.91 1.19
N GLY A 666 15.74 -10.07 1.11
CA GLY A 666 15.79 -8.82 0.36
C GLY A 666 15.61 -9.05 -1.14
N ILE A 667 14.39 -8.78 -1.64
CA ILE A 667 14.04 -9.05 -3.04
C ILE A 667 14.64 -8.02 -4.01
N PRO A 668 14.93 -8.40 -5.27
CA PRO A 668 15.27 -7.46 -6.32
C PRO A 668 14.05 -6.82 -6.99
N PRO A 669 14.24 -5.73 -7.76
CA PRO A 669 13.23 -5.28 -8.72
C PRO A 669 12.90 -6.38 -9.75
N GLY A 670 11.64 -6.42 -10.20
CA GLY A 670 11.18 -7.32 -11.27
C GLY A 670 10.50 -8.60 -10.80
N VAL A 671 10.45 -8.87 -9.49
CA VAL A 671 9.77 -10.05 -8.92
C VAL A 671 8.38 -9.74 -8.35
N GLU A 672 7.94 -8.48 -8.41
CA GLU A 672 6.71 -7.97 -7.76
C GLU A 672 5.47 -8.74 -8.17
N SER A 673 5.41 -9.23 -9.41
CA SER A 673 4.27 -10.00 -9.92
C SER A 673 4.07 -11.34 -9.23
N ARG A 674 5.08 -11.91 -8.57
CA ARG A 674 5.03 -13.22 -7.89
C ARG A 674 4.90 -13.13 -6.37
N LEU A 675 4.88 -11.92 -5.81
CA LEU A 675 4.89 -11.76 -4.35
C LEU A 675 3.50 -11.98 -3.76
N ALA A 676 3.42 -12.83 -2.74
CA ALA A 676 2.23 -12.96 -1.92
C ALA A 676 2.17 -11.84 -0.85
N ALA A 677 1.01 -11.21 -0.68
CA ALA A 677 0.73 -10.19 0.32
C ALA A 677 0.32 -10.82 1.65
N LEU A 678 1.00 -10.45 2.73
CA LEU A 678 0.66 -10.90 4.06
C LEU A 678 -0.66 -10.25 4.49
N THR A 679 -1.55 -11.06 5.05
CA THR A 679 -2.85 -10.62 5.58
C THR A 679 -3.01 -11.15 6.99
N VAL A 680 -3.94 -10.60 7.75
CA VAL A 680 -4.12 -10.95 9.16
C VAL A 680 -5.50 -11.51 9.43
N ASP A 681 -5.53 -12.60 10.20
CA ASP A 681 -6.74 -13.15 10.78
C ASP A 681 -7.09 -12.40 12.07
N VAL A 682 -8.01 -11.44 11.97
CA VAL A 682 -8.42 -10.60 13.10
C VAL A 682 -9.14 -11.43 14.18
N GLU A 683 -9.84 -12.51 13.82
CA GLU A 683 -10.54 -13.39 14.76
C GLU A 683 -9.56 -14.27 15.55
N GLU A 684 -8.54 -14.83 14.90
CA GLU A 684 -7.49 -15.61 15.58
C GLU A 684 -6.62 -14.72 16.48
N LEU A 685 -6.36 -13.48 16.09
CA LEU A 685 -5.66 -12.52 16.93
C LEU A 685 -6.50 -12.02 18.11
N GLN A 686 -7.82 -11.85 17.96
CA GLN A 686 -8.69 -11.51 19.08
C GLN A 686 -8.63 -12.59 20.16
N LYS A 687 -8.44 -13.87 19.79
CA LYS A 687 -8.21 -14.96 20.75
C LYS A 687 -6.91 -14.78 21.55
N LEU A 688 -5.89 -14.09 21.02
CA LEU A 688 -4.65 -13.79 21.74
C LEU A 688 -4.83 -12.78 22.89
N SER A 689 -5.85 -11.91 22.82
CA SER A 689 -6.12 -10.94 23.88
C SER A 689 -6.46 -11.58 25.24
N GLY A 690 -6.84 -12.87 25.24
CA GLY A 690 -7.11 -13.66 26.44
C GLY A 690 -5.92 -14.44 27.01
N PHE A 691 -4.75 -14.45 26.37
CA PHE A 691 -3.58 -15.22 26.82
C PHE A 691 -2.62 -14.38 27.67
N ARG A 692 -2.03 -15.00 28.71
CA ARG A 692 -1.01 -14.35 29.54
C ARG A 692 0.39 -14.54 28.93
N PRO A 693 1.33 -13.59 29.10
CA PRO A 693 2.74 -13.87 28.86
C PRO A 693 3.17 -15.03 29.77
N GLY A 694 3.86 -16.02 29.23
CA GLY A 694 4.60 -17.00 30.03
C GLY A 694 5.90 -16.39 30.56
N PRO A 695 6.65 -17.14 31.38
CA PRO A 695 7.74 -16.60 32.20
C PRO A 695 8.89 -15.95 31.42
N ASP A 696 9.05 -16.26 30.13
CA ASP A 696 10.16 -15.77 29.28
C ASP A 696 9.74 -14.69 28.28
N VAL A 697 8.52 -14.12 28.39
CA VAL A 697 8.04 -13.04 27.51
C VAL A 697 7.77 -11.77 28.32
N PRO A 698 8.42 -10.64 27.98
CA PRO A 698 8.11 -9.36 28.60
C PRO A 698 6.61 -9.02 28.45
N PRO A 699 5.89 -8.64 29.54
CA PRO A 699 4.47 -8.29 29.48
C PRO A 699 4.14 -7.20 28.44
N GLU A 700 5.07 -6.29 28.23
CA GLU A 700 5.00 -5.21 27.24
C GLU A 700 4.90 -5.71 25.79
N LEU A 701 5.44 -6.91 25.50
CA LEU A 701 5.44 -7.51 24.17
C LEU A 701 4.06 -8.05 23.78
N VAL A 702 3.26 -8.57 24.72
CA VAL A 702 1.92 -9.12 24.44
C VAL A 702 0.91 -8.01 24.12
N SER A 703 0.95 -6.89 24.86
CA SER A 703 0.20 -5.68 24.50
C SER A 703 0.65 -5.09 23.17
N SER A 704 1.93 -5.26 22.83
CA SER A 704 2.49 -4.81 21.56
C SER A 704 2.16 -5.77 20.41
N ILE A 705 1.97 -7.08 20.64
CA ILE A 705 1.56 -8.07 19.61
C ILE A 705 0.18 -7.73 19.03
N ALA A 706 -0.78 -7.29 19.85
CA ALA A 706 -2.10 -6.87 19.37
C ALA A 706 -2.06 -5.57 18.54
N GLN A 707 -1.21 -4.61 18.90
CA GLN A 707 -0.98 -3.38 18.12
C GLN A 707 -0.13 -3.63 16.86
N MET A 708 0.88 -4.50 16.96
CA MET A 708 1.72 -4.97 15.85
C MET A 708 0.90 -5.79 14.85
N ALA A 709 -0.09 -6.54 15.30
CA ALA A 709 -0.96 -7.33 14.44
C ALA A 709 -1.63 -6.52 13.33
N SER A 710 -2.01 -5.27 13.58
CA SER A 710 -2.54 -4.38 12.54
C SER A 710 -1.47 -3.71 11.68
N GLY A 711 -0.25 -3.51 12.21
CA GLY A 711 0.82 -2.75 11.54
C GLY A 711 1.86 -3.60 10.81
N VAL A 712 2.07 -4.85 11.23
CA VAL A 712 3.09 -5.76 10.70
C VAL A 712 2.80 -6.15 9.24
N PRO A 713 1.58 -6.57 8.86
CA PRO A 713 1.28 -6.82 7.45
C PRO A 713 1.50 -5.58 6.61
N ALA A 714 1.01 -4.43 7.07
CA ALA A 714 1.16 -3.17 6.36
C ALA A 714 2.63 -2.78 6.15
N LEU A 715 3.49 -3.00 7.14
CA LEU A 715 4.91 -2.72 7.06
C LEU A 715 5.64 -3.71 6.14
N PHE A 716 5.45 -5.02 6.33
CA PHE A 716 6.11 -6.09 5.57
C PHE A 716 5.54 -6.29 4.15
N ASN A 717 4.41 -5.67 3.83
CA ASN A 717 3.90 -5.57 2.46
C ASN A 717 4.52 -4.40 1.66
N THR A 718 5.23 -3.48 2.31
CA THR A 718 5.92 -2.40 1.58
C THR A 718 7.15 -2.90 0.84
N LEU A 719 7.40 -2.38 -0.37
CA LEU A 719 8.59 -2.74 -1.15
C LEU A 719 9.90 -2.33 -0.46
N ASN A 720 9.89 -1.26 0.34
CA ASN A 720 11.07 -0.85 1.10
C ASN A 720 11.55 -1.95 2.05
N VAL A 721 10.61 -2.51 2.83
CA VAL A 721 10.92 -3.59 3.77
C VAL A 721 11.23 -4.86 3.01
N ARG A 722 10.44 -5.23 2.00
CA ARG A 722 10.66 -6.45 1.20
C ARG A 722 12.02 -6.47 0.50
N ARG A 723 12.52 -5.31 0.07
CA ARG A 723 13.85 -5.16 -0.55
C ARG A 723 14.99 -5.07 0.47
N ALA A 724 14.71 -4.92 1.76
CA ALA A 724 15.74 -4.85 2.80
C ALA A 724 16.30 -6.22 3.17
N ILE A 725 17.59 -6.27 3.50
CA ILE A 725 18.23 -7.49 4.00
C ILE A 725 17.95 -7.59 5.50
N ILE A 726 16.98 -8.42 5.88
CA ILE A 726 16.64 -8.72 7.28
C ILE A 726 16.70 -10.24 7.48
N PRO A 727 17.88 -10.81 7.80
CA PRO A 727 18.14 -12.27 7.81
C PRO A 727 17.43 -13.07 8.90
N ALA A 728 16.49 -12.46 9.63
CA ALA A 728 15.66 -13.12 10.63
C ALA A 728 14.17 -13.08 10.31
N ALA A 729 13.72 -12.28 9.34
CA ALA A 729 12.30 -12.02 9.12
C ALA A 729 11.89 -11.72 7.67
N ASN A 730 12.80 -11.36 6.77
CA ASN A 730 12.45 -10.88 5.43
C ASN A 730 12.90 -11.82 4.29
N GLY A 731 12.90 -13.12 4.56
CA GLY A 731 13.00 -14.13 3.51
C GLY A 731 11.71 -14.19 2.68
N HIS A 732 11.87 -14.24 1.37
CA HIS A 732 10.81 -14.45 0.40
C HIS A 732 11.15 -15.69 -0.43
N CYS A 733 10.36 -16.76 -0.31
CA CYS A 733 10.63 -17.99 -1.05
C CYS A 733 9.37 -18.77 -1.38
N SER A 734 9.48 -19.68 -2.35
CA SER A 734 8.48 -20.71 -2.60
C SER A 734 8.66 -21.88 -1.62
N ALA A 735 7.58 -22.65 -1.41
CA ALA A 735 7.68 -23.91 -0.67
C ALA A 735 8.66 -24.89 -1.34
N ARG A 736 8.81 -24.86 -2.67
CA ARG A 736 9.74 -25.74 -3.40
C ARG A 736 11.19 -25.50 -3.03
N ALA A 737 11.62 -24.23 -3.09
CA ALA A 737 12.98 -23.84 -2.72
C ALA A 737 13.26 -24.16 -1.25
N LEU A 738 12.30 -23.89 -0.36
CA LEU A 738 12.45 -24.12 1.07
C LEU A 738 12.49 -25.63 1.43
N ALA A 739 11.61 -26.44 0.85
CA ALA A 739 11.59 -27.89 1.09
C ALA A 739 12.87 -28.55 0.57
N ARG A 740 13.37 -28.10 -0.59
CA ARG A 740 14.64 -28.59 -1.16
C ARG A 740 15.83 -28.27 -0.27
N TYR A 741 15.87 -27.08 0.32
CA TYR A 741 16.87 -26.71 1.32
C TYR A 741 16.83 -27.66 2.53
N TYR A 742 15.66 -27.86 3.15
CA TYR A 742 15.55 -28.76 4.30
C TYR A 742 15.78 -30.24 3.96
N ALA A 743 15.43 -30.68 2.75
CA ALA A 743 15.74 -32.02 2.26
C ALA A 743 17.26 -32.23 2.12
N ALA A 744 17.99 -31.23 1.62
CA ALA A 744 19.45 -31.28 1.57
C ALA A 744 20.06 -31.33 2.97
N LEU A 745 19.56 -30.51 3.92
CA LEU A 745 20.01 -30.56 5.31
C LEU A 745 19.75 -31.91 5.95
N ALA A 746 18.57 -32.50 5.75
CA ALA A 746 18.21 -33.82 6.30
C ALA A 746 19.10 -34.94 5.79
N ALA A 747 19.62 -34.81 4.57
CA ALA A 747 20.55 -35.75 3.95
C ALA A 747 22.03 -35.43 4.24
N GLY A 748 22.34 -34.69 5.31
CA GLY A 748 23.71 -34.33 5.67
C GLY A 748 24.40 -33.41 4.65
N GLY A 749 23.63 -32.66 3.87
CA GLY A 749 24.11 -31.78 2.81
C GLY A 749 24.06 -32.38 1.40
N ALA A 750 23.67 -33.65 1.23
CA ALA A 750 23.51 -34.22 -0.11
C ALA A 750 22.38 -33.51 -0.88
N ILE A 751 22.67 -33.03 -2.08
CA ILE A 751 21.70 -32.24 -2.86
C ILE A 751 20.68 -33.20 -3.51
N PRO A 752 19.37 -33.01 -3.27
CA PRO A 752 18.34 -33.85 -3.89
C PRO A 752 18.38 -33.75 -5.43
N PRO A 753 17.95 -34.79 -6.18
CA PRO A 753 17.78 -34.69 -7.62
C PRO A 753 16.85 -33.52 -8.00
N PRO A 754 17.01 -32.92 -9.19
CA PRO A 754 16.11 -31.86 -9.65
C PRO A 754 14.63 -32.30 -9.64
N HIS A 755 13.72 -31.32 -9.51
CA HIS A 755 12.29 -31.58 -9.67
C HIS A 755 12.00 -32.22 -11.04
N SER A 756 10.91 -32.99 -11.12
CA SER A 756 10.49 -33.58 -12.39
C SER A 756 10.19 -32.49 -13.43
N GLY A 757 10.34 -32.82 -14.72
CA GLY A 757 9.97 -31.91 -15.82
C GLY A 757 8.47 -31.55 -15.88
N ASN A 758 7.65 -32.19 -15.06
CA ASN A 758 6.23 -31.88 -14.89
C ASN A 758 5.99 -30.73 -13.90
N SER A 759 6.95 -30.41 -13.02
CA SER A 759 6.88 -29.23 -12.15
C SER A 759 7.07 -27.97 -12.99
N LYS A 760 6.02 -27.14 -13.07
CA LYS A 760 6.00 -25.91 -13.89
C LYS A 760 5.70 -24.68 -13.02
N PRO A 761 6.41 -23.56 -13.23
CA PRO A 761 7.65 -23.46 -14.02
C PRO A 761 8.77 -24.31 -13.37
N PRO A 762 9.77 -24.79 -14.13
CA PRO A 762 10.87 -25.57 -13.55
C PRO A 762 11.56 -24.81 -12.41
N LEU A 763 11.89 -25.49 -11.32
CA LEU A 763 12.63 -24.90 -10.19
C LEU A 763 13.97 -24.33 -10.67
N GLY A 764 14.28 -23.09 -10.31
CA GLY A 764 15.51 -22.42 -10.73
C GLY A 764 15.47 -21.81 -12.15
N SER A 765 14.33 -21.83 -12.84
CA SER A 765 14.24 -21.35 -14.24
C SER A 765 14.07 -19.83 -14.40
N HIS A 766 13.87 -19.10 -13.30
CA HIS A 766 13.64 -17.66 -13.36
C HIS A 766 14.95 -16.88 -13.54
N LEU A 767 14.86 -15.72 -14.20
CA LEU A 767 15.96 -14.76 -14.17
C LEU A 767 16.22 -14.35 -12.72
N HIS A 768 17.40 -14.67 -12.22
CA HIS A 768 17.80 -14.39 -10.85
C HIS A 768 18.80 -13.24 -10.81
N THR A 769 18.33 -12.09 -10.33
CA THR A 769 19.15 -10.88 -10.21
C THR A 769 19.28 -10.54 -8.73
N PRO A 770 20.31 -10.99 -8.01
CA PRO A 770 20.47 -10.66 -6.59
C PRO A 770 20.70 -9.16 -6.39
N MET A 771 20.12 -8.60 -5.33
CA MET A 771 20.42 -7.23 -4.91
C MET A 771 21.69 -7.21 -4.06
N PHE A 772 22.75 -6.62 -4.60
CA PHE A 772 23.95 -6.34 -3.80
C PHE A 772 23.81 -4.97 -3.11
N PRO A 773 24.11 -4.87 -1.80
CA PRO A 773 24.19 -3.59 -1.12
C PRO A 773 25.14 -2.65 -1.87
N THR A 774 24.68 -1.44 -2.22
CA THR A 774 25.52 -0.48 -2.95
C THR A 774 26.72 -0.06 -2.10
N ALA A 775 27.92 -0.53 -2.44
CA ALA A 775 29.15 -0.01 -1.84
C ALA A 775 29.42 1.41 -2.35
N GLU A 776 29.58 2.38 -1.45
CA GLU A 776 30.07 3.71 -1.86
C GLU A 776 31.51 3.58 -2.40
N PRO A 777 31.80 4.07 -3.62
CA PRO A 777 33.15 4.05 -4.14
C PRO A 777 34.01 5.07 -3.39
N LYS A 778 34.95 4.58 -2.56
CA LYS A 778 36.03 5.38 -1.98
C LYS A 778 36.84 6.04 -3.12
N LYS A 779 36.59 7.33 -3.37
CA LYS A 779 37.37 8.11 -4.35
C LYS A 779 38.84 8.19 -3.90
N LYS A 780 39.73 7.47 -4.60
CA LYS A 780 41.17 7.73 -4.57
C LYS A 780 41.42 9.16 -5.10
N LYS A 781 41.92 10.05 -4.24
CA LYS A 781 42.49 11.33 -4.66
C LYS A 781 43.78 11.07 -5.45
N LYS A 782 43.89 11.56 -6.68
CA LYS A 782 45.19 11.94 -7.27
C LYS A 782 45.03 12.92 -8.44
N GLY A 783 45.62 14.11 -8.26
CA GLY A 783 46.54 14.76 -9.20
C GLY A 783 46.00 15.29 -10.54
N SER A 784 45.94 16.62 -10.66
CA SER A 784 45.71 17.37 -11.88
C SER A 784 46.91 17.40 -12.84
N THR A 785 46.67 17.33 -14.16
CA THR A 785 47.22 18.29 -15.15
C THR A 785 46.47 18.27 -16.50
N LYS A 786 46.24 19.47 -17.03
CA LYS A 786 45.67 19.93 -18.34
C LYS A 786 46.57 19.53 -19.53
N LYS A 787 46.27 19.64 -20.84
CA LYS A 787 45.12 19.95 -21.75
C LYS A 787 45.68 19.67 -23.18
N GLY A 788 44.83 19.29 -24.15
CA GLY A 788 45.10 19.40 -25.59
C GLY A 788 44.00 18.71 -26.41
N GLY A 789 43.29 19.42 -27.29
CA GLY A 789 41.99 19.00 -27.84
C GLY A 789 41.95 18.61 -29.32
N SER A 790 40.81 18.08 -29.75
CA SER A 790 40.13 18.29 -31.06
C SER A 790 38.80 17.52 -31.10
N SER A 791 37.99 17.83 -32.10
CA SER A 791 36.52 17.75 -32.28
C SER A 791 35.88 16.34 -32.37
N PRO A 792 34.53 16.23 -32.48
CA PRO A 792 33.77 15.04 -32.06
C PRO A 792 33.52 14.04 -33.20
N GLU A 793 33.75 12.75 -32.92
CA GLU A 793 33.21 11.65 -33.72
C GLU A 793 32.37 10.70 -32.85
N LYS A 794 31.34 10.15 -33.51
CA LYS A 794 30.33 9.23 -33.00
C LYS A 794 30.94 8.04 -32.24
N GLY A 795 30.33 7.67 -31.12
CA GLY A 795 30.66 6.44 -30.38
C GLY A 795 29.39 5.74 -29.92
N GLU A 796 29.13 4.60 -30.55
CA GLU A 796 28.05 3.65 -30.27
C GLU A 796 28.14 3.08 -28.84
N TYR A 797 26.98 2.91 -28.21
CA TYR A 797 26.86 2.08 -27.02
C TYR A 797 27.02 0.62 -27.43
N ALA A 798 28.23 0.09 -27.26
CA ALA A 798 28.51 -1.33 -27.40
C ALA A 798 27.78 -2.11 -26.29
N GLN A 799 26.77 -2.88 -26.70
CA GLN A 799 26.32 -4.07 -26.00
C GLN A 799 27.54 -4.97 -25.79
N LEU A 800 27.93 -5.20 -24.54
CA LEU A 800 28.81 -6.31 -24.18
C LEU A 800 28.03 -7.61 -24.37
N ARG A 801 28.06 -8.11 -25.61
CA ARG A 801 27.96 -9.52 -25.91
C ARG A 801 29.10 -10.23 -25.21
N THR A 802 28.79 -11.13 -24.28
CA THR A 802 29.72 -12.18 -23.87
C THR A 802 29.75 -13.22 -24.99
N SER A 803 30.75 -13.15 -25.87
CA SER A 803 31.10 -14.24 -26.77
C SER A 803 32.47 -14.79 -26.40
N ASP A 804 32.48 -16.10 -26.16
CA ASP A 804 33.55 -17.06 -26.40
C ASP A 804 34.88 -16.87 -25.66
N ALA A 805 34.90 -17.36 -24.42
CA ALA A 805 36.02 -18.11 -23.83
C ALA A 805 35.50 -18.84 -22.58
N ASP A 806 34.95 -20.04 -22.78
CA ASP A 806 35.10 -21.24 -21.93
C ASP A 806 34.08 -22.29 -22.37
N SER A 807 34.26 -22.75 -23.60
CA SER A 807 33.66 -23.95 -24.20
C SER A 807 34.29 -25.25 -23.65
N GLU A 808 34.90 -25.22 -22.45
CA GLU A 808 35.47 -26.40 -21.79
C GLU A 808 34.79 -26.77 -20.45
N VAL A 809 33.72 -26.06 -20.05
CA VAL A 809 32.96 -26.42 -18.83
C VAL A 809 31.61 -27.11 -19.13
N LEU A 810 31.16 -27.13 -20.40
CA LEU A 810 29.88 -27.72 -20.80
C LEU A 810 29.94 -29.21 -21.22
N THR A 811 31.06 -29.90 -20.98
CA THR A 811 31.19 -31.36 -21.19
C THR A 811 31.75 -32.12 -19.98
N ALA A 812 31.54 -31.60 -18.76
CA ALA A 812 31.85 -32.30 -17.52
C ALA A 812 30.59 -32.52 -16.65
N ALA A 813 29.55 -33.10 -17.25
CA ALA A 813 28.36 -33.56 -16.52
C ALA A 813 27.88 -34.93 -17.02
N VAL A 814 28.82 -35.86 -17.21
CA VAL A 814 28.55 -37.31 -17.26
C VAL A 814 29.65 -38.04 -16.50
N THR A 815 29.92 -37.64 -15.26
CA THR A 815 30.65 -38.46 -14.28
C THR A 815 30.14 -38.10 -12.89
N GLY A 816 29.47 -39.05 -12.23
CA GLY A 816 28.77 -38.88 -10.96
C GLY A 816 29.67 -38.62 -9.74
N SER A 817 30.05 -37.35 -9.55
CA SER A 817 30.42 -36.83 -8.23
C SER A 817 29.18 -36.15 -7.64
N ALA A 818 28.54 -36.78 -6.65
CA ALA A 818 27.43 -36.16 -5.92
C ALA A 818 27.91 -34.86 -5.26
N SER A 819 27.35 -33.72 -5.66
CA SER A 819 27.62 -32.43 -5.02
C SER A 819 26.97 -32.39 -3.63
N THR A 820 27.75 -32.04 -2.60
CA THR A 820 27.27 -31.88 -1.22
C THR A 820 27.45 -30.43 -0.76
N MET A 821 26.50 -29.93 0.04
CA MET A 821 26.56 -28.59 0.64
C MET A 821 27.62 -28.50 1.75
N PHE A 822 27.80 -29.59 2.50
CA PHE A 822 28.76 -29.71 3.60
C PHE A 822 29.70 -30.88 3.34
N ALA A 823 30.95 -30.74 3.79
CA ALA A 823 31.94 -31.81 3.79
C ALA A 823 31.98 -32.58 5.12
N ASN A 824 31.50 -31.97 6.21
CA ASN A 824 31.42 -32.56 7.54
C ASN A 824 30.38 -33.69 7.59
N SER A 825 30.83 -34.91 7.90
CA SER A 825 29.96 -36.08 8.06
C SER A 825 29.01 -35.99 9.25
N ASP A 826 29.38 -35.19 10.27
CA ASP A 826 28.66 -35.09 11.54
C ASP A 826 27.80 -33.82 11.60
N ILE A 827 27.52 -33.20 10.45
CA ILE A 827 26.79 -31.93 10.40
C ILE A 827 25.36 -32.03 10.95
N LEU A 828 24.73 -33.21 10.82
CA LEU A 828 23.41 -33.49 11.40
C LEU A 828 23.43 -33.40 12.93
N ASP A 829 24.51 -33.89 13.55
CA ASP A 829 24.68 -33.81 15.00
C ASP A 829 24.81 -32.36 15.46
N ALA A 830 25.44 -31.51 14.65
CA ALA A 830 25.52 -30.07 14.91
C ALA A 830 24.12 -29.41 14.88
N PHE A 831 23.30 -29.70 13.86
CA PHE A 831 21.93 -29.19 13.76
C PHE A 831 21.04 -29.65 14.91
N MET A 832 21.26 -30.85 15.42
CA MET A 832 20.49 -31.44 16.53
C MET A 832 21.07 -31.10 17.91
N GLY A 833 22.31 -30.61 17.97
CA GLY A 833 23.03 -30.33 19.20
C GLY A 833 23.29 -31.58 20.02
N ILE A 834 23.65 -32.68 19.36
CA ILE A 834 23.95 -33.98 19.97
C ILE A 834 25.42 -34.36 19.73
N GLY A 835 25.86 -35.50 20.25
CA GLY A 835 27.25 -35.96 20.11
C GLY A 835 28.24 -34.93 20.67
N ASP A 836 29.28 -34.64 19.91
CA ASP A 836 30.33 -33.67 20.29
C ASP A 836 29.81 -32.23 20.43
N TYR A 837 28.63 -31.93 19.91
CA TYR A 837 28.00 -30.61 19.99
C TYR A 837 27.10 -30.44 21.22
N SER A 838 26.87 -31.48 22.03
CA SER A 838 25.97 -31.44 23.19
C SER A 838 26.41 -30.43 24.25
N GLY A 839 27.72 -30.23 24.40
CA GLY A 839 28.29 -29.24 25.32
C GLY A 839 28.16 -27.79 24.85
N MET A 840 27.78 -27.57 23.59
CA MET A 840 27.66 -26.23 23.00
C MET A 840 26.23 -25.68 23.03
N ILE A 841 25.23 -26.51 23.36
CA ILE A 841 23.82 -26.11 23.44
C ILE A 841 23.38 -25.84 24.88
N TYR A 842 22.28 -25.10 25.02
CA TYR A 842 21.67 -24.89 26.33
C TYR A 842 21.05 -26.21 26.83
N PRO A 843 21.29 -26.63 28.09
CA PRO A 843 20.71 -27.84 28.64
C PRO A 843 19.18 -27.83 28.54
N ASN A 844 18.59 -28.90 27.98
CA ASN A 844 17.15 -28.99 27.69
C ASN A 844 16.59 -27.84 26.82
N GLY A 845 17.45 -27.14 26.07
CA GLY A 845 17.05 -26.04 25.20
C GLY A 845 16.23 -26.48 23.99
N LYS A 846 15.59 -25.52 23.31
CA LYS A 846 14.77 -25.78 22.11
C LYS A 846 15.54 -25.71 20.79
N PHE A 847 16.82 -25.31 20.84
CA PHE A 847 17.65 -25.07 19.66
C PHE A 847 18.91 -25.94 19.65
N GLY A 848 19.24 -26.47 18.47
CA GLY A 848 20.52 -27.08 18.14
C GLY A 848 21.26 -26.20 17.15
N LEU A 849 22.24 -25.43 17.63
CA LEU A 849 23.11 -24.55 16.84
C LEU A 849 22.37 -23.80 15.71
N GLY A 850 21.26 -23.12 16.04
CA GLY A 850 20.55 -22.25 15.09
C GLY A 850 19.32 -22.88 14.47
N PHE A 851 19.11 -24.19 14.59
CA PHE A 851 17.88 -24.86 14.18
C PHE A 851 16.99 -25.17 15.38
N ARG A 852 15.69 -24.98 15.24
CA ARG A 852 14.75 -25.42 16.28
C ARG A 852 14.61 -26.93 16.21
N ARG A 853 14.68 -27.59 17.36
CA ARG A 853 14.54 -29.03 17.51
C ARG A 853 13.08 -29.38 17.72
N TYR A 854 12.63 -30.43 17.05
CA TYR A 854 11.28 -30.99 17.14
C TYR A 854 11.38 -32.42 17.65
N GLY A 855 10.47 -32.80 18.55
CA GLY A 855 10.49 -34.11 19.19
C GLY A 855 9.20 -34.38 19.95
N ARG A 856 9.18 -35.49 20.69
CA ARG A 856 8.15 -35.76 21.70
C ARG A 856 8.69 -35.42 23.07
N SER A 857 7.82 -34.98 23.97
CA SER A 857 8.19 -34.66 25.34
C SER A 857 8.89 -35.84 26.01
N GLY A 858 10.12 -35.63 26.49
CA GLY A 858 10.94 -36.65 27.14
C GLY A 858 11.69 -37.60 26.20
N SER A 859 11.61 -37.44 24.87
CA SER A 859 12.42 -38.18 23.91
C SER A 859 13.58 -37.36 23.34
N ALA A 860 14.53 -38.03 22.70
CA ALA A 860 15.49 -37.36 21.84
C ALA A 860 14.75 -36.56 20.73
N PRO A 861 15.34 -35.45 20.26
CA PRO A 861 14.77 -34.71 19.13
C PRO A 861 14.78 -35.61 17.88
N MET A 862 13.67 -35.63 17.15
CA MET A 862 13.45 -36.46 15.96
C MET A 862 13.78 -35.70 14.67
N GLY A 863 13.66 -34.37 14.71
CA GLY A 863 13.90 -33.53 13.55
C GLY A 863 14.20 -32.08 13.92
N PHE A 864 14.42 -31.25 12.91
CA PHE A 864 14.74 -29.84 13.08
C PHE A 864 14.13 -28.97 11.98
N GLY A 865 14.10 -27.66 12.22
CA GLY A 865 13.54 -26.71 11.26
C GLY A 865 13.30 -25.32 11.85
N HIS A 866 12.40 -24.57 11.22
CA HIS A 866 11.90 -23.29 11.72
C HIS A 866 10.45 -23.06 11.28
N SER A 867 9.68 -22.43 12.16
CA SER A 867 8.37 -21.87 11.86
C SER A 867 8.40 -20.36 12.07
N GLY A 868 7.71 -19.62 11.22
CA GLY A 868 7.62 -18.17 11.26
C GLY A 868 6.23 -17.69 11.64
N MET A 869 6.16 -16.59 12.39
CA MET A 869 4.91 -15.95 12.85
C MET A 869 3.86 -15.66 11.74
N GLY A 870 4.28 -15.67 10.47
CA GLY A 870 3.38 -15.62 9.32
C GLY A 870 2.59 -16.91 9.07
N GLY A 871 2.85 -17.99 9.83
CA GLY A 871 2.29 -19.33 9.66
C GLY A 871 3.12 -20.25 8.75
N SER A 872 4.19 -19.75 8.13
CA SER A 872 5.04 -20.55 7.23
C SER A 872 6.04 -21.41 8.03
N THR A 873 6.30 -22.64 7.59
CA THR A 873 7.18 -23.59 8.26
C THR A 873 8.04 -24.35 7.27
N GLY A 874 9.30 -24.58 7.63
CA GLY A 874 10.11 -25.63 7.03
C GLY A 874 10.60 -26.59 8.13
N PHE A 875 10.48 -27.88 7.89
CA PHE A 875 10.76 -28.94 8.86
C PHE A 875 11.33 -30.16 8.15
N CYS A 876 12.26 -30.87 8.79
CA CYS A 876 12.72 -32.17 8.35
C CYS A 876 12.97 -33.15 9.49
N ASP A 877 12.87 -34.43 9.15
CA ASP A 877 13.17 -35.60 9.98
C ASP A 877 14.23 -36.43 9.21
N PRO A 878 15.51 -36.31 9.61
CA PRO A 878 16.61 -37.03 8.95
C PRO A 878 16.49 -38.55 9.04
N GLU A 879 16.02 -39.08 10.18
CA GLU A 879 15.91 -40.53 10.42
C GLU A 879 14.93 -41.18 9.44
N HIS A 880 13.86 -40.46 9.10
CA HIS A 880 12.84 -40.91 8.15
C HIS A 880 13.04 -40.33 6.75
N GLY A 881 14.15 -39.67 6.43
CA GLY A 881 14.41 -39.11 5.10
C GLY A 881 13.32 -38.14 4.63
N PHE A 882 12.67 -37.42 5.54
CA PHE A 882 11.50 -36.60 5.28
C PHE A 882 11.81 -35.11 5.42
N ALA A 883 11.32 -34.29 4.50
CA ALA A 883 11.34 -32.83 4.63
C ALA A 883 10.08 -32.23 4.03
N ILE A 884 9.56 -31.16 4.64
CA ILE A 884 8.37 -30.47 4.19
C ILE A 884 8.52 -28.96 4.40
N ALA A 885 8.00 -28.19 3.45
CA ALA A 885 7.77 -26.78 3.59
C ALA A 885 6.31 -26.44 3.29
N VAL A 886 5.76 -25.58 4.14
CA VAL A 886 4.43 -24.99 3.98
C VAL A 886 4.60 -23.48 4.03
N THR A 887 4.24 -22.78 2.96
CA THR A 887 4.25 -21.32 2.92
C THR A 887 2.84 -20.79 2.81
N VAL A 888 2.52 -19.75 3.57
CA VAL A 888 1.16 -19.16 3.65
C VAL A 888 1.24 -17.64 3.75
N ASN A 889 0.22 -16.95 3.23
CA ASN A 889 0.12 -15.49 3.25
C ASN A 889 -1.01 -14.96 4.15
N ARG A 890 -1.76 -15.85 4.81
CA ARG A 890 -2.64 -15.49 5.92
C ARG A 890 -1.89 -15.75 7.23
N MET A 891 -1.45 -14.65 7.85
CA MET A 891 -0.79 -14.67 9.14
C MET A 891 -1.72 -15.34 10.15
N SER A 892 -1.25 -16.48 10.65
CA SER A 892 -1.96 -17.32 11.61
C SER A 892 -0.95 -17.89 12.60
N LEU A 893 -1.44 -18.45 13.69
CA LEU A 893 -0.63 -19.08 14.74
C LEU A 893 -0.14 -20.49 14.35
N GLY A 894 0.10 -20.70 13.06
CA GLY A 894 0.52 -21.98 12.48
C GLY A 894 -0.58 -23.04 12.47
N SER A 895 -1.86 -22.67 12.68
CA SER A 895 -2.98 -23.62 12.79
C SER A 895 -3.24 -24.39 11.49
N SER A 896 -3.22 -23.70 10.35
CA SER A 896 -3.33 -24.29 9.01
C SER A 896 -2.13 -25.19 8.69
N THR A 897 -0.91 -24.69 8.94
CA THR A 897 0.33 -25.42 8.69
C THR A 897 0.45 -26.68 9.54
N ARG A 898 0.07 -26.61 10.82
CA ARG A 898 -0.01 -27.78 11.70
C ARG A 898 -0.91 -28.86 11.11
N ARG A 899 -2.09 -28.49 10.63
CA ARG A 899 -3.04 -29.44 10.05
C ARG A 899 -2.46 -30.14 8.81
N VAL A 900 -1.75 -29.39 7.96
CA VAL A 900 -1.07 -29.92 6.77
C VAL A 900 0.08 -30.85 7.15
N VAL A 901 1.02 -30.41 8.00
CA VAL A 901 2.20 -31.21 8.38
C VAL A 901 1.76 -32.50 9.08
N ARG A 902 0.80 -32.41 10.02
CA ARG A 902 0.25 -33.58 10.70
C ARG A 902 -0.34 -34.58 9.71
N PHE A 903 -1.21 -34.10 8.81
CA PHE A 903 -1.84 -34.95 7.80
C PHE A 903 -0.80 -35.67 6.93
N VAL A 904 0.21 -34.96 6.45
CA VAL A 904 1.26 -35.55 5.61
C VAL A 904 2.09 -36.58 6.39
N CYS A 905 2.47 -36.28 7.63
CA CYS A 905 3.20 -37.23 8.47
C CYS A 905 2.37 -38.50 8.77
N GLU A 906 1.08 -38.35 9.09
CA GLU A 906 0.16 -39.45 9.36
C GLU A 906 -0.02 -40.36 8.12
N GLU A 907 -0.22 -39.77 6.94
CA GLU A 907 -0.36 -40.53 5.69
C GLU A 907 0.94 -41.24 5.27
N LEU A 908 2.11 -40.71 5.64
CA LEU A 908 3.42 -41.31 5.34
C LEU A 908 3.94 -42.25 6.43
N GLY A 909 3.25 -42.35 7.57
CA GLY A 909 3.72 -43.11 8.74
C GLY A 909 4.97 -42.52 9.39
N VAL A 910 5.24 -41.22 9.20
CA VAL A 910 6.35 -40.50 9.85
C VAL A 910 5.89 -40.02 11.23
N PRO A 911 6.72 -40.11 12.29
CA PRO A 911 6.34 -39.61 13.60
C PRO A 911 5.97 -38.12 13.58
N VAL A 912 4.80 -37.79 14.14
CA VAL A 912 4.37 -36.39 14.31
C VAL A 912 5.01 -35.80 15.58
N PRO A 913 5.77 -34.70 15.49
CA PRO A 913 6.25 -33.97 16.67
C PRO A 913 5.13 -33.33 17.48
N ASP A 914 5.36 -33.08 18.77
CA ASP A 914 4.33 -32.55 19.68
C ASP A 914 3.77 -31.21 19.21
N GLU A 915 4.61 -30.35 18.62
CA GLU A 915 4.21 -29.04 18.07
C GLU A 915 3.20 -29.13 16.93
N PHE A 916 3.14 -30.28 16.24
CA PHE A 916 2.21 -30.52 15.14
C PHE A 916 1.04 -31.44 15.55
N SER A 917 1.03 -31.96 16.78
CA SER A 917 0.03 -32.91 17.29
C SER A 917 -1.33 -32.27 17.60
N VAL A 918 -2.36 -33.12 17.81
CA VAL A 918 -3.71 -32.70 18.24
C VAL A 918 -3.67 -32.12 19.67
N SER A 919 -2.88 -32.72 20.56
CA SER A 919 -2.68 -32.31 21.96
C SER A 919 -1.79 -31.07 22.12
N GLY A 920 -1.04 -30.69 21.09
CA GLY A 920 -0.34 -29.41 21.05
C GLY A 920 -1.36 -28.28 20.95
N GLU A 921 -1.80 -27.73 22.08
CA GLU A 921 -2.78 -26.61 22.14
C GLU A 921 -2.32 -25.34 21.41
N LYS A 922 -1.06 -25.29 20.96
CA LYS A 922 -0.35 -24.11 20.45
C LYS A 922 0.43 -24.55 19.21
N GLY A 923 0.10 -24.03 18.02
CA GLY A 923 0.85 -24.33 16.80
C GLY A 923 2.36 -24.03 16.95
N PRO A 924 3.20 -24.45 15.99
CA PRO A 924 4.66 -24.37 16.14
C PRO A 924 5.14 -22.93 16.41
N ASP A 925 4.43 -21.92 15.93
CA ASP A 925 4.73 -20.49 16.14
C ASP A 925 4.33 -19.95 17.52
N MET A 926 3.41 -20.60 18.24
CA MET A 926 2.88 -20.15 19.53
C MET A 926 3.68 -20.59 20.74
N VAL A 927 4.75 -21.38 20.57
CA VAL A 927 5.67 -21.70 21.67
C VAL A 927 6.63 -20.53 21.94
N LEU A 928 6.13 -19.30 21.76
CA LEU A 928 6.63 -18.07 22.36
C LEU A 928 6.35 -18.03 23.87
N ASN A 929 6.18 -19.16 24.55
CA ASN A 929 5.86 -19.21 25.99
C ASN A 929 4.69 -18.28 26.34
N LEU A 930 3.50 -18.42 25.75
CA LEU A 930 2.27 -17.79 26.25
C LEU A 930 1.50 -18.79 27.14
N ALA A 931 1.04 -18.39 28.31
CA ALA A 931 0.30 -19.24 29.25
C ALA A 931 -1.23 -19.16 29.02
N PRO A 932 -1.98 -20.28 29.19
CA PRO A 932 -3.44 -20.27 29.07
C PRO A 932 -4.09 -19.32 30.12
N PRO A 933 -5.32 -18.84 29.89
CA PRO A 933 -6.09 -18.11 30.89
C PRO A 933 -6.24 -18.95 32.16
N ALA A 934 -6.19 -18.31 33.33
CA ALA A 934 -6.35 -19.02 34.60
C ALA A 934 -7.74 -19.68 34.64
N PRO A 935 -7.86 -20.93 35.13
CA PRO A 935 -9.16 -21.55 35.31
C PRO A 935 -9.99 -20.68 36.26
N GLU A 936 -11.23 -20.37 35.87
CA GLU A 936 -12.17 -19.67 36.74
C GLU A 936 -12.27 -20.44 38.05
N SER A 937 -11.84 -19.81 39.14
CA SER A 937 -12.12 -20.33 40.47
C SER A 937 -13.63 -20.29 40.64
N ASN A 938 -14.27 -21.46 40.55
CA ASN A 938 -15.66 -21.61 40.93
C ASN A 938 -15.83 -21.01 42.34
N PRO A 939 -16.69 -20.00 42.54
CA PRO A 939 -16.95 -19.49 43.87
C PRO A 939 -17.64 -20.59 44.67
N MET A 940 -16.96 -21.09 45.70
CA MET A 940 -17.61 -21.79 46.81
C MET A 940 -18.35 -20.80 47.70
#